data_AF-A0AA90IXE1-F1
#
_entry.id   AF-A0AA90IXE1-F1
#
_cell.length_a   1.000
_cell.length_b   1.000
_cell.length_c   1.000
_cell.angle_alpha   90.00
_cell.angle_beta   90.00
_cell.angle_gamma   90.00
#
_symmetry.space_group_name_H-M   'P 1'
#
loop_
_entity.id
_entity.type
_entity.pdbx_description
1 polymer ?
#
loop_
_entity_poly.entity_id
_entity_poly.type
_entity_poly.pdbx_seq_one_letter_code
_entity_poly.pdbx_strand_id
1 'polypeptide(L)'
;MEHNLQLSISVIKGVGTETEKTLNELGIYTVLDLLNYFPYRYDDYELRDLEEVAHDERVTVEGKVHSEPSLAYYGKKRSRLTFRLLVGNYLITAVCFNRPYLKKKLAIGSIVTVTGKWDKHRQSVMVQELKNGPHQGDQSIEPVYSVKENITVKTMRKLIQEAVRSHLPFAEDPLPEKLRTAYKLLSYQEAVKVMHKPESREALKHARRRFVYEEFLLFQLKMQALRKFEREASDGISHTFQLEDVNSFVKSLPFPLTNAQAKALDDILRDMASGYKMNRLLQGDVGSGKTAVAAIALYASLLSGFQGAMMVPTEILAEQHADSLVSLFEQHDVNVALLTSSVKGKRRRELLERLKEGEIDILVGTHALIQDDVHFKQLGLVITDEQHRFGVEQRKKLRSKGKDPDVLFMTATPIPRTLAITVFGEMDVSVIDEMPAGRKRIETYWVKHDMLERILAFIEKELKKGRQAYVICPLIEESDKLDVQNAIDVHSMLTHAFRGRWQIGLMHGKLSNDEKEQVMRQFSNNECQILVSTTVVEVGVNVPNATVMLIYDADRFGLSQLHQLRGRVGRGDHQSYCILMADPKSETGKERMSIMSETTDGFELSEKDLELRGPGDFFGKKQSGMPEFKVADMVHDYRALETARRDAAELVSSKAFWTDAEYESLRVHLQNSGVMDGEKLS
;
A
#
# COMPACT_ATOMS: atom_id res chain seq x y z
N MET A 1 -38.59 -0.94 -10.39
CA MET A 1 -38.28 -0.59 -11.81
C MET A 1 -36.85 -0.99 -12.20
N GLU A 2 -36.01 -1.43 -11.26
CA GLU A 2 -34.74 -2.16 -11.50
C GLU A 2 -34.86 -3.37 -12.43
N HIS A 3 -36.04 -3.99 -12.54
CA HIS A 3 -36.31 -5.12 -13.44
C HIS A 3 -36.01 -4.87 -14.92
N ASN A 4 -35.96 -3.62 -15.39
CA ASN A 4 -35.74 -3.31 -16.81
C ASN A 4 -34.25 -3.32 -17.22
N LEU A 5 -33.33 -3.23 -16.26
CA LEU A 5 -31.88 -3.28 -16.51
C LEU A 5 -31.28 -4.67 -16.25
N GLN A 6 -31.92 -5.45 -15.39
CA GLN A 6 -31.57 -6.87 -15.12
C GLN A 6 -32.08 -7.82 -16.22
N LEU A 7 -32.68 -7.30 -17.29
CA LEU A 7 -33.09 -8.09 -18.45
C LEU A 7 -31.87 -8.72 -19.13
N SER A 8 -32.08 -9.93 -19.68
CA SER A 8 -31.08 -10.61 -20.50
C SER A 8 -30.59 -9.73 -21.63
N ILE A 9 -29.28 -9.82 -21.92
CA ILE A 9 -28.62 -9.08 -22.99
C ILE A 9 -29.23 -9.35 -24.39
N SER A 10 -29.91 -10.47 -24.57
CA SER A 10 -30.66 -10.83 -25.78
C SER A 10 -31.75 -9.83 -26.18
N VAL A 11 -32.23 -9.01 -25.24
CA VAL A 11 -33.24 -7.97 -25.49
C VAL A 11 -32.67 -6.80 -26.31
N ILE A 12 -31.34 -6.60 -26.30
CA ILE A 12 -30.70 -5.52 -27.06
C ILE A 12 -30.76 -5.81 -28.55
N LYS A 13 -31.33 -4.86 -29.29
CA LYS A 13 -31.45 -4.95 -30.75
C LYS A 13 -30.06 -5.08 -31.39
N GLY A 14 -29.87 -6.18 -32.12
CA GLY A 14 -28.58 -6.50 -32.77
C GLY A 14 -27.77 -7.58 -32.03
N VAL A 15 -28.24 -8.06 -30.87
CA VAL A 15 -27.70 -9.25 -30.21
C VAL A 15 -28.44 -10.48 -30.73
N GLY A 16 -27.76 -11.28 -31.56
CA GLY A 16 -28.21 -12.62 -31.93
C GLY A 16 -27.66 -13.68 -30.99
N THR A 17 -28.04 -14.95 -31.16
CA THR A 17 -27.64 -16.07 -30.29
C THR A 17 -26.12 -16.27 -30.20
N GLU A 18 -25.39 -16.04 -31.29
CA GLU A 18 -23.92 -16.14 -31.33
C GLU A 18 -23.23 -14.95 -30.64
N THR A 19 -23.79 -13.74 -30.82
CA THR A 19 -23.32 -12.52 -30.15
C THR A 19 -23.58 -12.60 -28.66
N GLU A 20 -24.74 -13.08 -28.23
CA GLU A 20 -25.09 -13.31 -26.83
C GLU A 20 -24.09 -14.26 -26.16
N LYS A 21 -23.78 -15.41 -26.78
CA LYS A 21 -22.76 -16.33 -26.25
C LYS A 21 -21.40 -15.64 -26.08
N THR A 22 -20.99 -14.85 -27.06
CA THR A 22 -19.70 -14.13 -27.00
C THR A 22 -19.69 -13.03 -25.93
N LEU A 23 -20.83 -12.37 -25.68
CA LEU A 23 -21.00 -11.39 -24.61
C LEU A 23 -21.02 -12.05 -23.22
N ASN A 24 -21.71 -13.17 -23.06
CA ASN A 24 -21.72 -13.96 -21.83
C ASN A 24 -20.32 -14.45 -21.48
N GLU A 25 -19.53 -14.84 -22.49
CA GLU A 25 -18.12 -15.18 -22.34
C GLU A 25 -17.22 -14.00 -21.91
N LEU A 26 -17.68 -12.76 -22.08
CA LEU A 26 -17.05 -11.54 -21.54
C LEU A 26 -17.61 -11.16 -20.16
N GLY A 27 -18.49 -11.98 -19.59
CA GLY A 27 -19.18 -11.71 -18.32
C GLY A 27 -20.35 -10.73 -18.46
N ILE A 28 -20.86 -10.49 -19.67
CA ILE A 28 -21.95 -9.55 -19.95
C ILE A 28 -23.24 -10.35 -20.17
N TYR A 29 -24.07 -10.47 -19.13
CA TYR A 29 -25.31 -11.27 -19.17
C TYR A 29 -26.56 -10.40 -19.24
N THR A 30 -26.51 -9.19 -18.71
CA THR A 30 -27.64 -8.27 -18.60
C THR A 30 -27.40 -6.95 -19.32
N VAL A 31 -28.48 -6.18 -19.52
CA VAL A 31 -28.37 -4.81 -20.03
C VAL A 31 -27.51 -3.93 -19.11
N LEU A 32 -27.63 -4.11 -17.79
CA LEU A 32 -26.81 -3.40 -16.80
C LEU A 32 -25.32 -3.73 -16.97
N ASP A 33 -24.97 -4.99 -17.23
CA ASP A 33 -23.58 -5.38 -17.46
C ASP A 33 -23.00 -4.68 -18.69
N LEU A 34 -23.79 -4.55 -19.76
CA LEU A 34 -23.38 -3.88 -21.00
C LEU A 34 -23.20 -2.37 -20.78
N LEU A 35 -24.09 -1.72 -20.03
CA LEU A 35 -23.98 -0.30 -19.67
C LEU A 35 -22.80 -0.01 -18.74
N ASN A 36 -22.37 -0.99 -17.96
CA ASN A 36 -21.22 -0.89 -17.06
C ASN A 36 -19.95 -1.54 -17.66
N TYR A 37 -19.95 -1.87 -18.96
CA TYR A 37 -18.79 -2.41 -19.66
C TYR A 37 -17.90 -1.29 -20.20
N PHE A 38 -17.11 -0.68 -19.32
CA PHE A 38 -16.37 0.53 -19.64
C PHE A 38 -15.15 0.29 -20.54
N PRO A 39 -14.74 1.31 -21.34
CA PRO A 39 -13.51 1.26 -22.13
C PRO A 39 -12.27 1.13 -21.25
N TYR A 40 -11.30 0.29 -21.64
CA TYR A 40 -10.01 0.17 -20.94
C TYR A 40 -9.03 1.30 -21.32
N ARG A 41 -9.26 1.95 -22.47
CA ARG A 41 -8.47 3.10 -22.95
C ARG A 41 -9.36 4.03 -23.77
N TYR A 42 -8.99 5.30 -23.79
CA TYR A 42 -9.54 6.32 -24.69
C TYR A 42 -8.43 6.78 -25.63
N ASP A 43 -8.65 6.63 -26.93
CA ASP A 43 -7.75 7.19 -27.95
C ASP A 43 -8.17 8.62 -28.25
N ASP A 44 -7.27 9.56 -28.00
CA ASP A 44 -7.50 10.98 -28.21
C ASP A 44 -6.98 11.43 -29.58
N TYR A 45 -7.90 11.97 -30.36
CA TYR A 45 -7.75 12.51 -31.70
C TYR A 45 -8.05 14.02 -31.76
N GLU A 46 -8.18 14.70 -30.62
CA GLU A 46 -8.25 16.17 -30.57
C GLU A 46 -7.06 16.79 -31.32
N LEU A 47 -7.38 17.75 -32.19
CA LEU A 47 -6.38 18.54 -32.87
C LEU A 47 -5.67 19.41 -31.84
N ARG A 48 -4.34 19.32 -31.81
CA ARG A 48 -3.50 20.14 -30.92
C ARG A 48 -2.61 21.07 -31.72
N ASP A 49 -2.33 22.23 -31.15
CA ASP A 49 -1.30 23.11 -31.67
C ASP A 49 0.09 22.48 -31.43
N LEU A 50 0.94 22.49 -32.46
CA LEU A 50 2.28 21.94 -32.40
C LEU A 50 3.21 22.74 -31.47
N GLU A 51 2.86 23.97 -31.10
CA GLU A 51 3.64 24.77 -30.15
C GLU A 51 3.56 24.23 -28.71
N GLU A 52 2.37 23.80 -28.30
CA GLU A 52 2.03 23.39 -26.93
C GLU A 52 2.41 21.93 -26.63
N VAL A 53 2.69 21.13 -27.68
CA VAL A 53 2.98 19.70 -27.55
C VAL A 53 4.44 19.46 -27.16
N ALA A 54 4.65 18.62 -26.15
CA ALA A 54 5.98 18.26 -25.68
C ALA A 54 6.70 17.32 -26.67
N HIS A 55 8.03 17.26 -26.58
CA HIS A 55 8.78 16.25 -27.34
C HIS A 55 8.35 14.85 -26.92
N ASP A 56 8.29 13.93 -27.88
CA ASP A 56 7.91 12.53 -27.68
C ASP A 56 6.44 12.27 -27.28
N GLU A 57 5.59 13.30 -27.27
CA GLU A 57 4.15 13.17 -27.03
C GLU A 57 3.39 12.71 -28.29
N ARG A 58 2.26 12.01 -28.11
CA ARG A 58 1.36 11.66 -29.21
C ARG A 58 0.51 12.88 -29.58
N VAL A 59 0.49 13.24 -30.86
CA VAL A 59 -0.27 14.38 -31.39
C VAL A 59 -1.14 13.94 -32.56
N THR A 60 -2.31 14.56 -32.69
CA THR A 60 -3.15 14.49 -33.89
C THR A 60 -3.17 15.87 -34.54
N VAL A 61 -2.81 15.92 -35.83
CA VAL A 61 -2.75 17.16 -36.61
C VAL A 61 -3.46 16.99 -37.95
N GLU A 62 -4.16 18.03 -38.37
CA GLU A 62 -4.73 18.15 -39.69
C GLU A 62 -3.81 19.02 -40.55
N GLY A 63 -3.52 18.57 -41.76
CA GLY A 63 -2.71 19.37 -42.66
C GLY A 63 -2.88 19.02 -44.13
N LYS A 64 -2.35 19.90 -44.97
CA LYS A 64 -2.34 19.75 -46.42
C LYS A 64 -1.03 19.12 -46.88
N VAL A 65 -1.11 18.03 -47.64
CA VAL A 65 0.09 17.37 -48.19
C VAL A 65 0.80 18.33 -49.14
N HIS A 66 2.04 18.69 -48.81
CA HIS A 66 2.80 19.71 -49.53
C HIS A 66 3.89 19.14 -50.44
N SER A 67 4.34 17.90 -50.24
CA SER A 67 5.31 17.23 -51.11
C SER A 67 4.79 15.89 -51.62
N GLU A 68 5.38 15.41 -52.73
CA GLU A 68 5.17 14.01 -53.14
C GLU A 68 5.67 13.04 -52.05
N PRO A 69 4.93 11.96 -51.77
CA PRO A 69 5.38 10.93 -50.83
C PRO A 69 6.57 10.14 -51.38
N SER A 70 7.71 10.26 -50.71
CA SER A 70 8.94 9.52 -51.02
C SER A 70 8.99 8.19 -50.27
N LEU A 71 9.16 7.08 -50.99
CA LEU A 71 9.19 5.74 -50.43
C LEU A 71 10.59 5.14 -50.59
N ALA A 72 11.26 4.84 -49.47
CA ALA A 72 12.55 4.18 -49.43
C ALA A 72 12.43 2.81 -48.77
N TYR A 73 13.20 1.82 -49.24
CA TYR A 73 13.28 0.49 -48.66
C TYR A 73 14.64 0.28 -48.00
N TYR A 74 14.64 -0.27 -46.79
CA TYR A 74 15.86 -0.57 -46.02
C TYR A 74 15.83 -2.05 -45.63
N GLY A 75 16.27 -2.91 -46.55
CA GLY A 75 16.20 -4.38 -46.45
C GLY A 75 14.89 -4.98 -47.00
N LYS A 76 14.82 -6.32 -47.06
CA LYS A 76 13.76 -7.06 -47.81
C LYS A 76 12.31 -6.84 -47.31
N LYS A 77 12.09 -6.37 -46.07
CA LYS A 77 10.74 -6.21 -45.47
C LYS A 77 10.49 -4.88 -44.74
N ARG A 78 11.43 -3.92 -44.78
CA ARG A 78 11.25 -2.63 -44.10
C ARG A 78 11.19 -1.49 -45.10
N SER A 79 10.16 -0.64 -44.99
CA SER A 79 9.98 0.54 -45.83
C SER A 79 9.76 1.78 -44.99
N ARG A 80 10.11 2.95 -45.54
CA ARG A 80 9.92 4.25 -44.92
C ARG A 80 9.32 5.18 -45.97
N LEU A 81 8.09 5.62 -45.73
CA LEU A 81 7.39 6.62 -46.52
C LEU A 81 7.50 7.97 -45.81
N THR A 82 7.94 9.01 -46.51
CA THR A 82 8.05 10.37 -45.96
C THR A 82 7.40 11.39 -46.88
N PHE A 83 6.65 12.33 -46.30
CA PHE A 83 6.07 13.46 -47.02
C PHE A 83 6.01 14.69 -46.13
N ARG A 84 6.00 15.89 -46.73
CA ARG A 84 5.81 17.15 -45.99
C ARG A 84 4.33 17.46 -45.87
N LEU A 85 3.93 17.87 -44.67
CA LEU A 85 2.57 18.23 -44.31
C LEU A 85 2.56 19.67 -43.80
N LEU A 86 1.71 20.51 -44.39
CA LEU A 86 1.50 21.88 -43.92
C LEU A 86 0.34 21.87 -42.92
N VAL A 87 0.64 22.07 -41.64
CA VAL A 87 -0.30 22.11 -40.51
C VAL A 87 -0.35 23.55 -40.00
N GLY A 88 -1.46 24.26 -40.24
CA GLY A 88 -1.51 25.71 -39.99
C GLY A 88 -0.38 26.44 -40.74
N ASN A 89 0.54 27.05 -39.99
CA ASN A 89 1.73 27.74 -40.52
C ASN A 89 3.01 26.88 -40.49
N TYR A 90 2.95 25.65 -39.97
CA TYR A 90 4.12 24.79 -39.80
C TYR A 90 4.24 23.79 -40.94
N LEU A 91 5.43 23.72 -41.54
CA LEU A 91 5.77 22.70 -42.51
C LEU A 91 6.53 21.57 -41.82
N ILE A 92 5.85 20.46 -41.55
CA ILE A 92 6.41 19.33 -40.80
C ILE A 92 6.64 18.11 -41.70
N THR A 93 7.49 17.19 -41.25
CA THR A 93 7.76 15.92 -41.96
C THR A 93 6.97 14.77 -41.34
N ALA A 94 6.07 14.15 -42.11
CA ALA A 94 5.37 12.94 -41.70
C ALA A 94 6.17 11.70 -42.13
N VAL A 95 6.48 10.80 -41.19
CA VAL A 95 7.27 9.58 -41.41
C VAL A 95 6.44 8.34 -41.09
N CYS A 96 6.13 7.52 -42.10
CA CYS A 96 5.42 6.24 -41.94
C CYS A 96 6.37 5.07 -42.16
N PHE A 97 6.58 4.22 -41.16
CA PHE A 97 7.33 2.98 -41.32
C PHE A 97 6.43 1.82 -41.75
N ASN A 98 6.91 1.00 -42.67
CA ASN A 98 6.28 -0.24 -43.15
C ASN A 98 4.87 -0.07 -43.73
N ARG A 99 4.54 1.10 -44.29
CA ARG A 99 3.22 1.41 -44.88
C ARG A 99 3.31 1.92 -46.32
N PRO A 100 3.83 1.11 -47.27
CA PRO A 100 4.02 1.55 -48.65
C PRO A 100 2.68 1.81 -49.37
N TYR A 101 1.58 1.18 -48.93
CA TYR A 101 0.25 1.35 -49.52
C TYR A 101 -0.30 2.78 -49.40
N LEU A 102 0.16 3.56 -48.41
CA LEU A 102 -0.28 4.95 -48.21
C LEU A 102 0.18 5.86 -49.34
N LYS A 103 1.26 5.52 -50.08
CA LYS A 103 1.74 6.30 -51.22
C LYS A 103 0.66 6.54 -52.27
N LYS A 104 -0.19 5.55 -52.54
CA LYS A 104 -1.29 5.66 -53.52
C LYS A 104 -2.48 6.47 -53.01
N LYS A 105 -2.57 6.70 -51.69
CA LYS A 105 -3.69 7.39 -51.02
C LYS A 105 -3.40 8.87 -50.74
N LEU A 106 -2.16 9.31 -50.95
CA LEU A 106 -1.68 10.65 -50.66
C LEU A 106 -1.39 11.40 -51.97
N ALA A 107 -2.17 12.45 -52.22
CA ALA A 107 -1.95 13.36 -53.35
C ALA A 107 -1.53 14.74 -52.83
N ILE A 108 -0.68 15.45 -53.59
CA ILE A 108 -0.34 16.84 -53.26
C ILE A 108 -1.64 17.65 -53.18
N GLY A 109 -1.75 18.46 -52.14
CA GLY A 109 -2.90 19.32 -51.90
C GLY A 109 -4.09 18.64 -51.21
N SER A 110 -4.05 17.32 -50.99
CA SER A 110 -5.07 16.63 -50.19
C SER A 110 -4.93 16.99 -48.71
N ILE A 111 -6.07 17.14 -48.03
CA ILE A 111 -6.13 17.30 -46.57
C ILE A 111 -6.10 15.91 -45.95
N VAL A 112 -5.23 15.72 -44.96
CA VAL A 112 -5.10 14.48 -44.21
C VAL A 112 -5.00 14.77 -42.72
N THR A 113 -5.54 13.86 -41.92
CA THR A 113 -5.36 13.85 -40.47
C THR A 113 -4.31 12.81 -40.11
N VAL A 114 -3.26 13.23 -39.41
CA VAL A 114 -2.13 12.41 -39.03
C VAL A 114 -2.04 12.33 -37.51
N THR A 115 -2.01 11.11 -36.98
CA THR A 115 -1.79 10.86 -35.56
C THR A 115 -0.48 10.10 -35.37
N GLY A 116 0.37 10.56 -34.44
CA GLY A 116 1.68 9.95 -34.24
C GLY A 116 2.52 10.61 -33.15
N LYS A 117 3.75 10.13 -32.97
CA LYS A 117 4.69 10.67 -31.98
C LYS A 117 5.37 11.93 -32.53
N TRP A 118 5.33 13.03 -31.78
CA TRP A 118 5.91 14.30 -32.17
C TRP A 118 7.40 14.39 -31.80
N ASP A 119 8.25 14.62 -32.79
CA ASP A 119 9.65 14.96 -32.60
C ASP A 119 9.83 16.48 -32.82
N LYS A 120 9.77 17.22 -31.70
CA LYS A 120 9.96 18.68 -31.69
C LYS A 120 11.30 19.13 -32.26
N HIS A 121 12.37 18.35 -32.10
CA HIS A 121 13.71 18.71 -32.59
C HIS A 121 13.84 18.56 -34.10
N ARG A 122 13.18 17.55 -34.67
CA ARG A 122 13.21 17.27 -36.12
C ARG A 122 12.02 17.82 -36.89
N GLN A 123 11.09 18.49 -36.18
CA GLN A 123 9.79 18.92 -36.71
C GLN A 123 9.11 17.82 -37.53
N SER A 124 9.06 16.62 -36.94
CA SER A 124 8.56 15.44 -37.62
C SER A 124 7.57 14.65 -36.77
N VAL A 125 6.56 14.08 -37.42
CA VAL A 125 5.61 13.17 -36.76
C VAL A 125 5.90 11.77 -37.24
N MET A 126 6.21 10.87 -36.30
CA MET A 126 6.25 9.44 -36.57
C MET A 126 4.81 8.91 -36.62
N VAL A 127 4.31 8.71 -37.83
CA VAL A 127 2.90 8.42 -38.12
C VAL A 127 2.50 7.03 -37.64
N GLN A 128 1.57 6.99 -36.70
CA GLN A 128 0.92 5.78 -36.22
C GLN A 128 -0.44 5.56 -36.88
N GLU A 129 -1.14 6.63 -37.27
CA GLU A 129 -2.43 6.56 -37.96
C GLU A 129 -2.54 7.70 -38.99
N LEU A 130 -3.16 7.42 -40.14
CA LEU A 130 -3.41 8.40 -41.19
C LEU A 130 -4.81 8.19 -41.73
N LYS A 131 -5.64 9.23 -41.62
CA LYS A 131 -7.00 9.29 -42.19
C LYS A 131 -7.01 10.32 -43.33
N ASN A 132 -7.66 9.98 -44.44
CA ASN A 132 -7.85 10.90 -45.56
C ASN A 132 -9.04 11.81 -45.27
N GLY A 133 -8.88 13.11 -45.50
CA GLY A 133 -9.89 14.12 -45.22
C GLY A 133 -9.67 14.87 -43.89
N PRO A 134 -10.46 15.94 -43.67
CA PRO A 134 -10.42 16.73 -42.44
C PRO A 134 -10.92 15.90 -41.25
N HIS A 135 -10.52 16.30 -40.06
CA HIS A 135 -10.96 15.68 -38.83
C HIS A 135 -12.48 15.87 -38.68
N GLN A 136 -13.24 14.78 -38.72
CA GLN A 136 -14.69 14.81 -38.48
C GLN A 136 -14.90 14.93 -36.96
N GLY A 137 -15.03 16.15 -36.47
CA GLY A 137 -15.05 16.50 -35.04
C GLY A 137 -16.22 15.97 -34.19
N ASP A 138 -16.89 14.91 -34.61
CA ASP A 138 -18.06 14.35 -33.90
C ASP A 138 -17.64 13.45 -32.71
N GLN A 139 -16.40 12.96 -32.69
CA GLN A 139 -15.79 12.18 -31.60
C GLN A 139 -14.26 12.35 -31.61
N SER A 140 -13.75 13.39 -30.95
CA SER A 140 -12.31 13.58 -30.78
C SER A 140 -11.71 12.54 -29.82
N ILE A 141 -12.48 12.02 -28.87
CA ILE A 141 -12.05 10.97 -27.94
C ILE A 141 -12.82 9.69 -28.25
N GLU A 142 -12.10 8.66 -28.74
CA GLU A 142 -12.67 7.38 -29.10
C GLU A 142 -12.46 6.32 -28.00
N PRO A 143 -13.53 5.72 -27.45
CA PRO A 143 -13.41 4.65 -26.45
C PRO A 143 -12.96 3.32 -27.08
N VAL A 144 -12.02 2.64 -26.42
CA VAL A 144 -11.51 1.33 -26.83
C VAL A 144 -11.95 0.27 -25.83
N TYR A 145 -12.67 -0.73 -26.33
CA TYR A 145 -13.23 -1.82 -25.53
C TYR A 145 -12.41 -3.10 -25.71
N SER A 146 -12.35 -3.90 -24.65
CA SER A 146 -11.89 -5.28 -24.74
C SER A 146 -12.93 -6.08 -25.54
N VAL A 147 -12.48 -6.86 -26.51
CA VAL A 147 -13.37 -7.66 -27.37
C VAL A 147 -12.74 -9.04 -27.62
N LYS A 148 -13.59 -10.06 -27.84
CA LYS A 148 -13.19 -11.41 -28.26
C LYS A 148 -13.27 -11.55 -29.79
N GLU A 149 -12.65 -12.58 -30.35
CA GLU A 149 -12.44 -12.76 -31.81
C GLU A 149 -13.70 -12.58 -32.67
N ASN A 150 -14.89 -12.90 -32.13
CA ASN A 150 -16.16 -12.83 -32.85
C ASN A 150 -16.89 -11.47 -32.76
N ILE A 151 -16.37 -10.50 -31.99
CA ILE A 151 -16.98 -9.16 -31.86
C ILE A 151 -15.93 -8.09 -32.19
N THR A 152 -16.28 -7.17 -33.09
CA THR A 152 -15.44 -5.99 -33.36
C THR A 152 -15.74 -4.87 -32.37
N VAL A 153 -14.76 -4.01 -32.10
CA VAL A 153 -14.95 -2.78 -31.29
C VAL A 153 -16.09 -1.91 -31.85
N LYS A 154 -16.25 -1.87 -33.18
CA LYS A 154 -17.34 -1.15 -33.85
C LYS A 154 -18.71 -1.75 -33.53
N THR A 155 -18.81 -3.08 -33.49
CA THR A 155 -20.04 -3.79 -33.09
C THR A 155 -20.34 -3.51 -31.63
N MET A 156 -19.35 -3.64 -30.73
CA MET A 156 -19.50 -3.35 -29.30
C MET A 156 -20.03 -1.93 -29.06
N ARG A 157 -19.42 -0.92 -29.71
CA ARG A 157 -19.89 0.49 -29.65
C ARG A 157 -21.36 0.64 -30.06
N LYS A 158 -21.81 -0.07 -31.11
CA LYS A 158 -23.21 0.00 -31.56
C LYS A 158 -24.18 -0.59 -30.53
N LEU A 159 -23.83 -1.74 -29.95
CA LEU A 159 -24.67 -2.39 -28.93
C LEU A 159 -24.80 -1.51 -27.68
N ILE A 160 -23.69 -0.94 -27.22
CA ILE A 160 -23.68 0.00 -26.09
C ILE A 160 -24.52 1.24 -26.40
N GLN A 161 -24.38 1.84 -27.58
CA GLN A 161 -25.19 3.00 -27.97
C GLN A 161 -26.68 2.70 -28.00
N GLU A 162 -27.07 1.50 -28.44
CA GLU A 162 -28.45 1.06 -28.39
C GLU A 162 -28.93 0.95 -26.94
N ALA A 163 -28.17 0.28 -26.06
CA ALA A 163 -28.50 0.17 -24.63
C ALA A 163 -28.61 1.53 -23.93
N VAL A 164 -27.67 2.45 -24.21
CA VAL A 164 -27.69 3.83 -23.70
C VAL A 164 -28.93 4.58 -24.16
N ARG A 165 -29.42 4.32 -25.38
CA ARG A 165 -30.61 4.97 -25.91
C ARG A 165 -31.91 4.39 -25.36
N SER A 166 -32.03 3.06 -25.28
CA SER A 166 -33.30 2.39 -24.99
C SER A 166 -33.53 2.08 -23.51
N HIS A 167 -32.47 1.91 -22.71
CA HIS A 167 -32.58 1.46 -21.32
C HIS A 167 -32.03 2.44 -20.28
N LEU A 168 -30.96 3.19 -20.58
CA LEU A 168 -30.35 4.13 -19.61
C LEU A 168 -31.31 5.21 -19.05
N PRO A 169 -32.29 5.76 -19.80
CA PRO A 169 -33.22 6.76 -19.23
C PRO A 169 -34.08 6.24 -18.07
N PHE A 170 -34.22 4.93 -17.93
CA PHE A 170 -34.96 4.28 -16.84
C PHE A 170 -34.06 3.86 -15.67
N ALA A 171 -32.74 4.12 -15.75
CA ALA A 171 -31.81 3.79 -14.70
C ALA A 171 -31.92 4.75 -13.54
N GLU A 172 -32.11 4.22 -12.33
CA GLU A 172 -32.05 4.98 -11.09
C GLU A 172 -30.58 5.19 -10.69
N ASP A 173 -30.33 6.24 -9.93
CA ASP A 173 -28.97 6.52 -9.43
C ASP A 173 -28.74 5.70 -8.15
N PRO A 174 -27.78 4.77 -8.13
CA PRO A 174 -27.51 3.96 -6.94
C PRO A 174 -26.91 4.79 -5.80
N LEU A 175 -26.39 6.00 -6.07
CA LEU A 175 -25.84 6.88 -5.06
C LEU A 175 -26.91 7.84 -4.50
N PRO A 176 -27.05 7.94 -3.17
CA PRO A 176 -27.89 8.94 -2.50
C PRO A 176 -27.62 10.36 -2.97
N GLU A 177 -28.67 11.18 -3.08
CA GLU A 177 -28.58 12.58 -3.52
C GLU A 177 -27.64 13.41 -2.62
N LYS A 178 -27.61 13.12 -1.31
CA LYS A 178 -26.70 13.76 -0.37
C LYS A 178 -25.23 13.59 -0.76
N LEU A 179 -24.80 12.37 -1.10
CA LEU A 179 -23.41 12.08 -1.48
C LEU A 179 -23.08 12.72 -2.84
N ARG A 180 -24.01 12.64 -3.80
CA ARG A 180 -23.83 13.27 -5.12
C ARG A 180 -23.65 14.77 -5.03
N THR A 181 -24.46 15.43 -4.21
CA THR A 181 -24.41 16.89 -4.02
C THR A 181 -23.15 17.30 -3.27
N ALA A 182 -22.82 16.62 -2.16
CA ALA A 182 -21.64 16.90 -1.35
C ALA A 182 -20.34 16.83 -2.18
N TYR A 183 -20.24 15.83 -3.05
CA TYR A 183 -19.06 15.61 -3.87
C TYR A 183 -19.20 16.09 -5.31
N LYS A 184 -20.29 16.81 -5.68
CA LYS A 184 -20.53 17.29 -7.05
C LYS A 184 -20.33 16.19 -8.10
N LEU A 185 -20.87 15.00 -7.85
CA LEU A 185 -20.78 13.86 -8.76
C LEU A 185 -21.88 13.95 -9.82
N LEU A 186 -21.57 13.53 -11.03
CA LEU A 186 -22.55 13.39 -12.11
C LEU A 186 -23.60 12.34 -11.73
N SER A 187 -24.80 12.47 -12.29
CA SER A 187 -25.80 11.40 -12.17
C SER A 187 -25.30 10.11 -12.86
N TYR A 188 -25.83 8.95 -12.45
CA TYR A 188 -25.51 7.67 -13.10
C TYR A 188 -25.68 7.75 -14.64
N GLN A 189 -26.81 8.29 -15.08
CA GLN A 189 -27.16 8.39 -16.49
C GLN A 189 -26.16 9.26 -17.28
N GLU A 190 -25.82 10.44 -16.75
CA GLU A 190 -24.84 11.33 -17.38
C GLU A 190 -23.44 10.71 -17.40
N ALA A 191 -23.03 10.09 -16.30
CA ALA A 191 -21.72 9.48 -16.19
C ALA A 191 -21.54 8.30 -17.15
N VAL A 192 -22.53 7.39 -17.25
CA VAL A 192 -22.50 6.27 -18.22
C VAL A 192 -22.39 6.82 -19.65
N LYS A 193 -23.20 7.83 -19.99
CA LYS A 193 -23.18 8.46 -21.31
C LYS A 193 -21.80 9.03 -21.64
N VAL A 194 -21.17 9.74 -20.70
CA VAL A 194 -19.84 10.35 -20.87
C VAL A 194 -18.73 9.30 -20.92
N MET A 195 -18.80 8.22 -20.13
CA MET A 195 -17.83 7.12 -20.20
C MET A 195 -17.84 6.43 -21.57
N HIS A 196 -19.00 6.29 -22.21
CA HIS A 196 -19.08 5.65 -23.53
C HIS A 196 -18.97 6.62 -24.71
N LYS A 197 -19.25 7.92 -24.51
CA LYS A 197 -19.12 8.96 -25.52
C LYS A 197 -18.68 10.27 -24.86
N PRO A 198 -17.39 10.41 -24.52
CA PRO A 198 -16.89 11.62 -23.87
C PRO A 198 -16.89 12.80 -24.84
N GLU A 199 -17.39 13.93 -24.38
CA GLU A 199 -17.39 15.20 -25.14
C GLU A 199 -16.08 15.97 -24.97
N SER A 200 -15.38 15.76 -23.84
CA SER A 200 -14.07 16.36 -23.55
C SER A 200 -13.31 15.53 -22.51
N ARG A 201 -12.00 15.77 -22.40
CA ARG A 201 -11.16 15.17 -21.33
C ARG A 201 -11.66 15.52 -19.93
N GLU A 202 -12.16 16.74 -19.75
CA GLU A 202 -12.67 17.21 -18.45
C GLU A 202 -13.94 16.48 -18.07
N ALA A 203 -14.90 16.35 -19.01
CA ALA A 203 -16.11 15.58 -18.79
C ALA A 203 -15.78 14.11 -18.44
N LEU A 204 -14.85 13.50 -19.18
CA LEU A 204 -14.38 12.13 -18.91
C LEU A 204 -13.78 12.00 -17.51
N LYS A 205 -12.98 12.98 -17.06
CA LYS A 205 -12.42 13.00 -15.71
C LYS A 205 -13.51 13.03 -14.63
N HIS A 206 -14.56 13.83 -14.82
CA HIS A 206 -15.69 13.89 -13.89
C HIS A 206 -16.51 12.59 -13.86
N ALA A 207 -16.78 11.99 -15.03
CA ALA A 207 -17.46 10.71 -15.12
C ALA A 207 -16.65 9.58 -14.48
N ARG A 208 -15.33 9.51 -14.76
CA ARG A 208 -14.41 8.56 -14.13
C ARG A 208 -14.43 8.71 -12.62
N ARG A 209 -14.27 9.92 -12.10
CA ARG A 209 -14.27 10.21 -10.65
C ARG A 209 -15.54 9.69 -9.95
N ARG A 210 -16.70 9.81 -10.61
CA ARG A 210 -17.98 9.29 -10.09
C ARG A 210 -17.95 7.77 -9.96
N PHE A 211 -17.53 7.03 -10.98
CA PHE A 211 -17.46 5.56 -10.92
C PHE A 211 -16.37 5.07 -9.98
N VAL A 212 -15.22 5.75 -9.92
CA VAL A 212 -14.17 5.47 -8.95
C VAL A 212 -14.71 5.54 -7.52
N TYR A 213 -15.42 6.62 -7.18
CA TYR A 213 -16.01 6.77 -5.86
C TYR A 213 -17.10 5.74 -5.59
N GLU A 214 -18.00 5.47 -6.55
CA GLU A 214 -19.04 4.45 -6.42
C GLU A 214 -18.46 3.06 -6.16
N GLU A 215 -17.52 2.60 -6.98
CA GLU A 215 -16.89 1.29 -6.83
C GLU A 215 -16.23 1.13 -5.47
N PHE A 216 -15.50 2.16 -5.03
CA PHE A 216 -14.90 2.16 -3.70
C PHE A 216 -15.94 2.21 -2.59
N LEU A 217 -17.03 2.97 -2.72
CA LEU A 217 -18.08 3.04 -1.70
C LEU A 217 -18.75 1.68 -1.54
N LEU A 218 -19.14 1.04 -2.64
CA LEU A 218 -19.77 -0.28 -2.62
C LEU A 218 -18.84 -1.33 -2.00
N PHE A 219 -17.56 -1.32 -2.39
CA PHE A 219 -16.57 -2.20 -1.79
C PHE A 219 -16.37 -1.93 -0.29
N GLN A 220 -16.26 -0.67 0.13
CA GLN A 220 -16.07 -0.32 1.53
C GLN A 220 -17.33 -0.63 2.36
N LEU A 221 -18.53 -0.43 1.83
CA LEU A 221 -19.79 -0.85 2.47
C LEU A 221 -19.80 -2.36 2.70
N LYS A 222 -19.41 -3.15 1.70
CA LYS A 222 -19.25 -4.61 1.82
C LYS A 222 -18.33 -4.97 2.99
N MET A 223 -17.16 -4.35 3.06
CA MET A 223 -16.15 -4.62 4.09
C MET A 223 -16.62 -4.18 5.49
N GLN A 224 -17.20 -2.99 5.61
CA GLN A 224 -17.69 -2.48 6.90
C GLN A 224 -18.88 -3.28 7.43
N ALA A 225 -19.79 -3.70 6.56
CA ALA A 225 -20.91 -4.57 6.94
C ALA A 225 -20.45 -5.96 7.35
N LEU A 226 -19.54 -6.58 6.60
CA LEU A 226 -18.97 -7.89 6.95
C LEU A 226 -18.33 -7.84 8.34
N ARG A 227 -17.50 -6.82 8.60
CA ARG A 227 -16.89 -6.61 9.92
C ARG A 227 -17.92 -6.46 11.02
N LYS A 228 -18.97 -5.67 10.78
CA LYS A 228 -20.04 -5.48 11.75
C LYS A 228 -20.72 -6.80 12.10
N PHE A 229 -21.09 -7.60 11.09
CA PHE A 229 -21.76 -8.88 11.32
C PHE A 229 -20.83 -9.94 11.95
N GLU A 230 -19.58 -10.03 11.51
CA GLU A 230 -18.59 -10.93 12.12
C GLU A 230 -18.32 -10.56 13.58
N ARG A 231 -18.22 -9.26 13.88
CA ARG A 231 -18.06 -8.77 15.25
C ARG A 231 -19.30 -9.12 16.07
N GLU A 232 -20.50 -8.79 15.59
CA GLU A 232 -21.77 -9.06 16.28
C GLU A 232 -22.05 -10.56 16.50
N ALA A 233 -21.53 -11.43 15.62
CA ALA A 233 -21.65 -12.88 15.75
C ALA A 233 -20.55 -13.53 16.61
N SER A 234 -19.52 -12.79 17.02
CA SER A 234 -18.41 -13.33 17.80
C SER A 234 -18.72 -13.33 19.30
N ASP A 235 -18.56 -14.50 19.94
CA ASP A 235 -18.48 -14.56 21.40
C ASP A 235 -17.11 -14.04 21.84
N GLY A 236 -17.08 -12.93 22.57
CA GLY A 236 -15.86 -12.30 23.09
C GLY A 236 -15.78 -12.30 24.61
N ILE A 237 -14.63 -11.87 25.13
CA ILE A 237 -14.45 -11.55 26.55
C ILE A 237 -14.81 -10.09 26.75
N SER A 238 -15.82 -9.80 27.58
CA SER A 238 -16.13 -8.43 27.99
C SER A 238 -15.29 -8.07 29.22
N HIS A 239 -14.23 -7.30 29.00
CA HIS A 239 -13.36 -6.83 30.06
C HIS A 239 -14.07 -5.77 30.91
N THR A 240 -14.06 -5.95 32.23
CA THR A 240 -14.69 -5.03 33.19
C THR A 240 -13.61 -4.43 34.07
N PHE A 241 -13.27 -3.17 33.81
CA PHE A 241 -12.27 -2.40 34.56
C PHE A 241 -12.75 -0.97 34.82
N GLN A 242 -12.27 -0.35 35.89
CA GLN A 242 -12.54 1.07 36.13
C GLN A 242 -11.59 1.93 35.32
N LEU A 243 -12.12 2.88 34.54
CA LEU A 243 -11.30 3.80 33.75
C LEU A 243 -10.39 4.66 34.64
N GLU A 244 -10.76 4.89 35.90
CA GLU A 244 -9.96 5.63 36.87
C GLU A 244 -8.63 4.93 37.18
N ASP A 245 -8.64 3.61 37.32
CA ASP A 245 -7.43 2.80 37.56
C ASP A 245 -6.51 2.83 36.34
N VAL A 246 -7.07 2.66 35.14
CA VAL A 246 -6.31 2.77 33.88
C VAL A 246 -5.71 4.16 33.73
N ASN A 247 -6.49 5.22 34.00
CA ASN A 247 -6.00 6.59 33.95
C ASN A 247 -4.94 6.89 35.02
N SER A 248 -5.01 6.25 36.18
CA SER A 248 -3.99 6.33 37.22
C SER A 248 -2.66 5.76 36.71
N PHE A 249 -2.69 4.58 36.07
CA PHE A 249 -1.52 4.00 35.41
C PHE A 249 -0.99 4.88 34.28
N VAL A 250 -1.85 5.42 33.43
CA VAL A 250 -1.43 6.36 32.36
C VAL A 250 -0.69 7.57 32.93
N LYS A 251 -1.11 8.08 34.10
CA LYS A 251 -0.47 9.21 34.78
C LYS A 251 0.84 8.84 35.49
N SER A 252 1.07 7.57 35.84
CA SER A 252 2.33 7.11 36.46
C SER A 252 3.44 6.91 35.43
N LEU A 253 3.12 6.85 34.14
CA LEU A 253 4.09 6.75 33.06
C LEU A 253 5.10 7.92 33.09
N PRO A 254 6.38 7.67 32.73
CA PRO A 254 7.41 8.70 32.76
C PRO A 254 7.28 9.74 31.62
N PHE A 255 6.25 9.62 30.78
CA PHE A 255 5.97 10.50 29.66
C PHE A 255 4.45 10.65 29.45
N PRO A 256 3.98 11.80 28.95
CA PRO A 256 2.59 11.96 28.55
C PRO A 256 2.30 11.22 27.24
N LEU A 257 1.07 10.75 27.08
CA LEU A 257 0.60 10.22 25.79
C LEU A 257 0.38 11.34 24.77
N THR A 258 0.63 11.04 23.50
CA THR A 258 0.23 11.89 22.37
C THR A 258 -1.28 11.77 22.13
N ASN A 259 -1.88 12.69 21.35
CA ASN A 259 -3.30 12.60 21.01
C ASN A 259 -3.58 11.34 20.18
N ALA A 260 -2.67 11.00 19.27
CA ALA A 260 -2.78 9.79 18.45
C ALA A 260 -2.70 8.51 19.30
N GLN A 261 -1.81 8.46 20.31
CA GLN A 261 -1.75 7.36 21.27
C GLN A 261 -3.03 7.27 22.12
N ALA A 262 -3.53 8.39 22.64
CA ALA A 262 -4.74 8.43 23.44
C ALA A 262 -5.97 7.96 22.64
N LYS A 263 -6.10 8.37 21.37
CA LYS A 263 -7.15 7.91 20.47
C LYS A 263 -7.05 6.42 20.17
N ALA A 264 -5.84 5.93 19.86
CA ALA A 264 -5.62 4.51 19.63
C ALA A 264 -5.93 3.67 20.87
N LEU A 265 -5.61 4.20 22.06
CA LEU A 265 -5.95 3.56 23.33
C LEU A 265 -7.46 3.54 23.58
N ASP A 266 -8.18 4.64 23.34
CA ASP A 266 -9.65 4.68 23.49
C ASP A 266 -10.33 3.66 22.57
N ASP A 267 -9.88 3.55 21.32
CA ASP A 267 -10.35 2.52 20.38
C ASP A 267 -10.14 1.09 20.96
N ILE A 268 -8.97 0.80 21.52
CA ILE A 268 -8.62 -0.50 22.10
C ILE A 268 -9.46 -0.78 23.35
N LEU A 269 -9.52 0.14 24.30
CA LEU A 269 -10.25 -0.03 25.56
C LEU A 269 -11.75 -0.21 25.32
N ARG A 270 -12.31 0.53 24.35
CA ARG A 270 -13.71 0.39 23.95
C ARG A 270 -14.01 -0.99 23.36
N ASP A 271 -13.11 -1.52 22.54
CA ASP A 271 -13.28 -2.85 21.98
C ASP A 271 -13.14 -3.94 23.04
N MET A 272 -12.15 -3.84 23.94
CA MET A 272 -11.97 -4.76 25.06
C MET A 272 -13.17 -4.77 26.02
N ALA A 273 -13.80 -3.62 26.25
CA ALA A 273 -15.00 -3.54 27.08
C ALA A 273 -16.26 -4.08 26.37
N SER A 274 -16.22 -4.30 25.05
CA SER A 274 -17.38 -4.75 24.28
C SER A 274 -17.70 -6.23 24.51
N GLY A 275 -18.90 -6.68 24.14
CA GLY A 275 -19.29 -8.10 24.22
C GLY A 275 -18.69 -8.98 23.12
N TYR A 276 -17.87 -8.41 22.24
CA TYR A 276 -17.36 -9.03 21.02
C TYR A 276 -15.83 -9.08 21.07
N LYS A 277 -15.23 -10.02 20.34
CA LYS A 277 -13.78 -10.16 20.33
C LYS A 277 -13.09 -9.01 19.58
N MET A 278 -12.12 -8.36 20.21
CA MET A 278 -11.25 -7.40 19.54
C MET A 278 -10.31 -8.11 18.55
N ASN A 279 -10.22 -7.59 17.32
CA ASN A 279 -9.25 -8.01 16.31
C ASN A 279 -8.66 -6.77 15.62
N ARG A 280 -7.60 -6.20 16.22
CA ARG A 280 -7.12 -4.85 15.88
C ARG A 280 -5.65 -4.82 15.50
N LEU A 281 -5.31 -4.03 14.48
CA LEU A 281 -3.95 -3.66 14.09
C LEU A 281 -3.64 -2.25 14.62
N LEU A 282 -2.71 -2.17 15.56
CA LEU A 282 -2.08 -0.93 15.98
C LEU A 282 -0.88 -0.64 15.09
N GLN A 283 -1.01 0.38 14.28
CA GLN A 283 0.01 0.81 13.36
C GLN A 283 0.59 2.14 13.82
N GLY A 284 1.90 2.29 13.73
CA GLY A 284 2.56 3.56 13.97
C GLY A 284 4.01 3.49 13.56
N ASP A 285 4.63 4.63 13.38
CA ASP A 285 6.04 4.70 12.98
C ASP A 285 6.98 4.05 14.03
N VAL A 286 8.20 3.71 13.67
CA VAL A 286 9.23 3.20 14.59
C VAL A 286 9.47 4.23 15.68
N GLY A 287 9.20 3.87 16.94
CA GLY A 287 9.35 4.77 18.09
C GLY A 287 8.19 5.74 18.32
N SER A 288 7.05 5.54 17.66
CA SER A 288 5.78 6.24 17.96
C SER A 288 5.15 5.85 19.31
N GLY A 289 5.77 4.96 20.09
CA GLY A 289 5.29 4.56 21.41
C GLY A 289 4.21 3.46 21.42
N LYS A 290 4.13 2.62 20.36
CA LYS A 290 3.23 1.45 20.31
C LYS A 290 3.29 0.58 21.58
N THR A 291 4.49 0.36 22.12
CA THR A 291 4.70 -0.43 23.35
C THR A 291 4.02 0.17 24.57
N ALA A 292 3.90 1.50 24.67
CA ALA A 292 3.19 2.15 25.77
C ALA A 292 1.68 1.84 25.69
N VAL A 293 1.10 1.96 24.50
CA VAL A 293 -0.32 1.61 24.27
C VAL A 293 -0.57 0.13 24.55
N ALA A 294 0.33 -0.76 24.12
CA ALA A 294 0.27 -2.19 24.43
C ALA A 294 0.35 -2.49 25.93
N ALA A 295 1.24 -1.81 26.67
CA ALA A 295 1.36 -1.96 28.12
C ALA A 295 0.06 -1.56 28.85
N ILE A 296 -0.56 -0.45 28.44
CA ILE A 296 -1.83 0.01 29.04
C ILE A 296 -2.96 -0.97 28.71
N ALA A 297 -3.01 -1.52 27.49
CA ALA A 297 -4.00 -2.54 27.12
C ALA A 297 -3.82 -3.83 27.92
N LEU A 298 -2.58 -4.29 28.14
CA LEU A 298 -2.28 -5.41 29.03
C LEU A 298 -2.77 -5.12 30.44
N TYR A 299 -2.47 -3.94 30.99
CA TYR A 299 -2.92 -3.54 32.33
C TYR A 299 -4.44 -3.54 32.48
N ALA A 300 -5.18 -3.04 31.48
CA ALA A 300 -6.65 -3.09 31.47
C ALA A 300 -7.19 -4.53 31.48
N SER A 301 -6.51 -5.46 30.79
CA SER A 301 -6.85 -6.89 30.84
C SER A 301 -6.61 -7.48 32.23
N LEU A 302 -5.50 -7.10 32.89
CA LEU A 302 -5.19 -7.53 34.26
C LEU A 302 -6.23 -7.05 35.27
N LEU A 303 -6.66 -5.79 35.18
CA LEU A 303 -7.71 -5.22 36.03
C LEU A 303 -9.04 -5.98 35.91
N SER A 304 -9.26 -6.64 34.77
CA SER A 304 -10.44 -7.48 34.53
C SER A 304 -10.27 -8.93 35.01
N GLY A 305 -9.13 -9.26 35.63
CA GLY A 305 -8.82 -10.59 36.16
C GLY A 305 -8.22 -11.56 35.14
N PHE A 306 -7.78 -11.08 33.97
CA PHE A 306 -7.22 -11.92 32.92
C PHE A 306 -5.72 -11.70 32.74
N GLN A 307 -5.00 -12.76 32.40
CA GLN A 307 -3.60 -12.74 31.99
C GLN A 307 -3.44 -12.20 30.57
N GLY A 308 -2.26 -11.62 30.29
CA GLY A 308 -1.87 -11.17 28.96
C GLY A 308 -0.69 -11.94 28.38
N ALA A 309 -0.61 -12.04 27.05
CA ALA A 309 0.52 -12.62 26.34
C ALA A 309 1.05 -11.65 25.26
N MET A 310 2.38 -11.54 25.15
CA MET A 310 3.03 -10.74 24.10
C MET A 310 4.03 -11.60 23.32
N MET A 311 3.72 -11.88 22.05
CA MET A 311 4.56 -12.65 21.14
C MET A 311 5.41 -11.74 20.26
N VAL A 312 6.70 -12.04 20.20
CA VAL A 312 7.76 -11.20 19.63
C VAL A 312 8.73 -12.06 18.79
N PRO A 313 9.28 -11.59 17.64
CA PRO A 313 9.93 -12.49 16.69
C PRO A 313 11.29 -13.05 17.12
N THR A 314 12.03 -12.39 18.03
CA THR A 314 13.36 -12.83 18.49
C THR A 314 13.52 -12.77 20.00
N GLU A 315 14.49 -13.53 20.52
CA GLU A 315 14.76 -13.57 21.96
C GLU A 315 15.21 -12.21 22.48
N ILE A 316 16.08 -11.50 21.75
CA ILE A 316 16.55 -10.17 22.16
C ILE A 316 15.40 -9.16 22.25
N LEU A 317 14.47 -9.18 21.29
CA LEU A 317 13.30 -8.30 21.38
C LEU A 317 12.37 -8.70 22.54
N ALA A 318 12.21 -10.00 22.79
CA ALA A 318 11.40 -10.49 23.90
C ALA A 318 12.01 -10.06 25.26
N GLU A 319 13.33 -10.14 25.41
CA GLU A 319 14.09 -9.60 26.56
C GLU A 319 13.83 -8.09 26.70
N GLN A 320 14.01 -7.31 25.63
CA GLN A 320 13.78 -5.85 25.66
C GLN A 320 12.34 -5.47 26.03
N HIS A 321 11.34 -6.18 25.50
CA HIS A 321 9.95 -5.93 25.86
C HIS A 321 9.63 -6.34 27.30
N ALA A 322 10.16 -7.47 27.78
CA ALA A 322 9.99 -7.88 29.16
C ALA A 322 10.59 -6.85 30.12
N ASP A 323 11.84 -6.42 29.90
CA ASP A 323 12.51 -5.42 30.72
C ASP A 323 11.78 -4.07 30.69
N SER A 324 11.31 -3.65 29.50
CA SER A 324 10.54 -2.42 29.36
C SER A 324 9.20 -2.50 30.10
N LEU A 325 8.50 -3.64 30.04
CA LEU A 325 7.23 -3.81 30.76
C LEU A 325 7.44 -3.87 32.26
N VAL A 326 8.46 -4.60 32.74
CA VAL A 326 8.84 -4.61 34.17
C VAL A 326 9.12 -3.19 34.66
N SER A 327 9.86 -2.39 33.89
CA SER A 327 10.16 -1.00 34.25
C SER A 327 8.89 -0.13 34.27
N LEU A 328 7.99 -0.29 33.31
CA LEU A 328 6.72 0.46 33.27
C LEU A 328 5.78 0.08 34.41
N PHE A 329 5.83 -1.16 34.88
CA PHE A 329 5.01 -1.66 35.97
C PHE A 329 5.70 -1.61 37.34
N GLU A 330 6.85 -0.95 37.50
CA GLU A 330 7.61 -0.94 38.76
C GLU A 330 6.79 -0.45 39.98
N GLN A 331 5.80 0.43 39.74
CA GLN A 331 4.90 0.96 40.78
C GLN A 331 3.62 0.14 40.98
N HIS A 332 3.48 -0.97 40.27
CA HIS A 332 2.28 -1.81 40.25
C HIS A 332 2.65 -3.27 40.57
N ASP A 333 1.77 -3.99 41.26
CA ASP A 333 1.97 -5.41 41.57
C ASP A 333 1.63 -6.27 40.34
N VAL A 334 2.53 -6.26 39.35
CA VAL A 334 2.35 -6.97 38.07
C VAL A 334 3.55 -7.89 37.82
N ASN A 335 3.28 -9.19 37.73
CA ASN A 335 4.28 -10.22 37.49
C ASN A 335 4.48 -10.46 35.99
N VAL A 336 5.55 -9.88 35.43
CA VAL A 336 5.96 -10.12 34.04
C VAL A 336 6.99 -11.27 34.00
N ALA A 337 6.77 -12.25 33.13
CA ALA A 337 7.71 -13.35 32.90
C ALA A 337 8.13 -13.45 31.43
N LEU A 338 9.32 -14.00 31.20
CA LEU A 338 9.92 -14.20 29.89
C LEU A 338 10.00 -15.70 29.53
N LEU A 339 9.48 -16.08 28.36
CA LEU A 339 9.57 -17.42 27.80
C LEU A 339 10.16 -17.40 26.38
N THR A 340 11.43 -17.76 26.27
CA THR A 340 12.16 -17.90 25.00
C THR A 340 12.54 -19.36 24.74
N SER A 341 13.11 -19.66 23.56
CA SER A 341 13.61 -21.00 23.24
C SER A 341 14.83 -21.41 24.06
N SER A 342 15.56 -20.44 24.62
CA SER A 342 16.68 -20.67 25.55
C SER A 342 16.24 -21.10 26.96
N VAL A 343 15.00 -20.81 27.39
CA VAL A 343 14.49 -21.26 28.71
C VAL A 343 14.11 -22.75 28.67
N LYS A 344 14.97 -23.60 29.27
CA LYS A 344 14.84 -25.07 29.25
C LYS A 344 14.87 -25.71 30.65
N GLY A 345 14.52 -27.00 30.72
CA GLY A 345 14.73 -27.84 31.90
C GLY A 345 13.83 -27.47 33.09
N LYS A 346 14.42 -27.38 34.28
CA LYS A 346 13.70 -27.12 35.54
C LYS A 346 13.03 -25.74 35.55
N ARG A 347 13.76 -24.70 35.11
CA ARG A 347 13.28 -23.31 35.06
C ARG A 347 12.03 -23.15 34.20
N ARG A 348 11.98 -23.85 33.05
CA ARG A 348 10.78 -23.87 32.19
C ARG A 348 9.58 -24.48 32.91
N ARG A 349 9.77 -25.64 33.54
CA ARG A 349 8.68 -26.34 34.26
C ARG A 349 8.10 -25.48 35.38
N GLU A 350 8.95 -24.89 36.21
CA GLU A 350 8.52 -23.99 37.29
C GLU A 350 7.78 -22.76 36.74
N LEU A 351 8.25 -22.16 35.65
CA LEU A 351 7.56 -21.03 35.02
C LEU A 351 6.17 -21.41 34.48
N LEU A 352 6.05 -22.54 33.80
CA LEU A 352 4.76 -22.99 33.24
C LEU A 352 3.75 -23.39 34.31
N GLU A 353 4.22 -23.92 35.45
CA GLU A 353 3.37 -24.23 36.59
C GLU A 353 2.78 -22.96 37.21
N ARG A 354 3.64 -21.96 37.47
CA ARG A 354 3.23 -20.62 37.93
C ARG A 354 2.27 -19.93 36.98
N LEU A 355 2.49 -20.06 35.66
CA LEU A 355 1.60 -19.53 34.63
C LEU A 355 0.18 -20.13 34.73
N LYS A 356 0.11 -21.45 34.93
CA LYS A 356 -1.14 -22.20 35.04
C LYS A 356 -1.88 -21.91 36.34
N GLU A 357 -1.16 -21.62 37.41
CA GLU A 357 -1.73 -21.23 38.71
C GLU A 357 -2.22 -19.78 38.75
N GLY A 358 -1.76 -18.97 37.78
CA GLY A 358 -2.12 -17.56 37.63
C GLY A 358 -1.22 -16.61 38.44
N GLU A 359 -0.02 -17.04 38.81
CA GLU A 359 0.97 -16.17 39.47
C GLU A 359 1.73 -15.26 38.50
N ILE A 360 1.62 -15.53 37.20
CA ILE A 360 2.23 -14.71 36.13
C ILE A 360 1.12 -13.95 35.44
N ASP A 361 1.14 -12.63 35.54
CA ASP A 361 0.12 -11.75 34.97
C ASP A 361 0.35 -11.56 33.46
N ILE A 362 1.61 -11.35 33.06
CA ILE A 362 1.99 -11.11 31.67
C ILE A 362 3.12 -12.06 31.27
N LEU A 363 2.92 -12.78 30.16
CA LEU A 363 3.96 -13.62 29.57
C LEU A 363 4.45 -13.05 28.24
N VAL A 364 5.71 -12.63 28.21
CA VAL A 364 6.41 -12.17 27.00
C VAL A 364 7.24 -13.33 26.45
N GLY A 365 7.22 -13.55 25.14
CA GLY A 365 7.99 -14.64 24.56
C GLY A 365 8.05 -14.69 23.05
N THR A 366 8.82 -15.65 22.55
CA THR A 366 8.93 -15.91 21.11
C THR A 366 7.90 -16.96 20.66
N HIS A 367 8.19 -17.67 19.58
CA HIS A 367 7.43 -18.87 19.18
C HIS A 367 7.34 -19.95 20.28
N ALA A 368 8.09 -19.82 21.38
CA ALA A 368 7.93 -20.66 22.56
C ALA A 368 6.53 -20.56 23.19
N LEU A 369 5.82 -19.43 23.05
CA LEU A 369 4.46 -19.22 23.60
C LEU A 369 3.39 -20.13 22.98
N ILE A 370 3.60 -20.56 21.73
CA ILE A 370 2.64 -21.37 20.97
C ILE A 370 2.89 -22.87 21.09
N GLN A 371 3.84 -23.28 21.93
CA GLN A 371 4.11 -24.70 22.21
C GLN A 371 2.98 -25.30 23.04
N ASP A 372 2.70 -26.59 22.84
CA ASP A 372 1.49 -27.24 23.39
C ASP A 372 1.43 -27.23 24.92
N ASP A 373 2.59 -27.28 25.59
CA ASP A 373 2.75 -27.30 27.05
C ASP A 373 2.47 -25.97 27.76
N VAL A 374 2.32 -24.87 27.00
CA VAL A 374 2.00 -23.55 27.55
C VAL A 374 0.49 -23.43 27.80
N HIS A 375 0.10 -23.35 29.07
CA HIS A 375 -1.29 -23.22 29.49
C HIS A 375 -1.46 -22.03 30.44
N PHE A 376 -2.31 -21.08 30.05
CA PHE A 376 -2.72 -19.97 30.90
C PHE A 376 -3.89 -20.41 31.78
N LYS A 377 -4.04 -19.78 32.95
CA LYS A 377 -5.23 -19.91 33.79
C LYS A 377 -6.43 -19.25 33.12
N GLN A 378 -6.26 -17.99 32.72
CA GLN A 378 -7.28 -17.18 32.04
C GLN A 378 -6.60 -16.15 31.14
N LEU A 379 -6.38 -16.47 29.87
CA LEU A 379 -5.80 -15.53 28.88
C LEU A 379 -6.90 -14.62 28.31
N GLY A 380 -6.75 -13.30 28.46
CA GLY A 380 -7.72 -12.31 28.01
C GLY A 380 -7.27 -11.45 26.83
N LEU A 381 -5.97 -11.20 26.70
CA LEU A 381 -5.39 -10.38 25.62
C LEU A 381 -4.11 -11.01 25.06
N VAL A 382 -4.04 -11.06 23.74
CA VAL A 382 -2.88 -11.52 22.97
C VAL A 382 -2.36 -10.39 22.12
N ILE A 383 -1.10 -10.02 22.31
CA ILE A 383 -0.39 -9.03 21.51
C ILE A 383 0.65 -9.74 20.65
N THR A 384 0.70 -9.42 19.36
CA THR A 384 1.77 -9.88 18.45
C THR A 384 2.47 -8.68 17.82
N ASP A 385 3.76 -8.50 18.13
CA ASP A 385 4.58 -7.46 17.52
C ASP A 385 5.24 -7.92 16.22
N GLU A 386 5.47 -7.00 15.29
CA GLU A 386 5.97 -7.27 13.93
C GLU A 386 5.24 -8.45 13.26
N GLN A 387 3.90 -8.40 13.25
CA GLN A 387 3.04 -9.53 12.91
C GLN A 387 3.32 -10.20 11.55
N HIS A 388 3.91 -9.46 10.61
CA HIS A 388 4.29 -9.95 9.28
C HIS A 388 5.37 -11.05 9.32
N ARG A 389 6.10 -11.20 10.44
CA ARG A 389 7.09 -12.27 10.66
C ARG A 389 6.47 -13.59 11.10
N PHE A 390 5.18 -13.61 11.45
CA PHE A 390 4.49 -14.80 11.93
C PHE A 390 3.51 -15.33 10.90
N GLY A 391 3.48 -16.66 10.75
CA GLY A 391 2.50 -17.33 9.89
C GLY A 391 1.09 -17.27 10.46
N VAL A 392 0.08 -17.43 9.59
CA VAL A 392 -1.35 -17.46 9.97
C VAL A 392 -1.62 -18.52 11.05
N GLU A 393 -1.05 -19.72 10.90
CA GLU A 393 -1.20 -20.81 11.86
C GLU A 393 -0.59 -20.50 13.24
N GLN A 394 0.54 -19.80 13.30
CA GLN A 394 1.17 -19.42 14.57
C GLN A 394 0.26 -18.46 15.35
N ARG A 395 -0.32 -17.47 14.66
CA ARG A 395 -1.28 -16.52 15.27
C ARG A 395 -2.53 -17.25 15.78
N LYS A 396 -3.06 -18.20 14.99
CA LYS A 396 -4.21 -19.01 15.37
C LYS A 396 -3.93 -19.87 16.60
N LYS A 397 -2.74 -20.49 16.69
CA LYS A 397 -2.32 -21.28 17.85
C LYS A 397 -2.25 -20.44 19.13
N LEU A 398 -1.65 -19.24 19.07
CA LEU A 398 -1.59 -18.36 20.24
C LEU A 398 -2.99 -17.96 20.70
N ARG A 399 -3.87 -17.60 19.77
CA ARG A 399 -5.27 -17.28 20.08
C ARG A 399 -5.99 -18.46 20.74
N SER A 400 -5.75 -19.69 20.28
CA SER A 400 -6.36 -20.90 20.86
C SER A 400 -5.90 -21.26 22.27
N LYS A 401 -4.93 -20.53 22.84
CA LYS A 401 -4.49 -20.71 24.24
C LYS A 401 -5.49 -20.14 25.26
N GLY A 402 -6.39 -19.26 24.82
CA GLY A 402 -7.50 -18.72 25.62
C GLY A 402 -8.85 -19.07 24.99
N LYS A 403 -9.93 -18.81 25.73
CA LYS A 403 -11.30 -18.90 25.21
C LYS A 403 -11.66 -17.57 24.55
N ASP A 404 -11.34 -17.46 23.26
CA ASP A 404 -11.56 -16.27 22.42
C ASP A 404 -10.97 -14.97 23.01
N PRO A 405 -9.66 -14.94 23.32
CA PRO A 405 -9.02 -13.74 23.82
C PRO A 405 -9.02 -12.64 22.76
N ASP A 406 -8.98 -11.40 23.23
CA ASP A 406 -8.78 -10.23 22.39
C ASP A 406 -7.40 -10.28 21.71
N VAL A 407 -7.33 -9.78 20.48
CA VAL A 407 -6.11 -9.83 19.66
C VAL A 407 -5.71 -8.44 19.20
N LEU A 408 -4.49 -8.05 19.55
CA LEU A 408 -3.83 -6.83 19.12
C LEU A 408 -2.56 -7.14 18.32
N PHE A 409 -2.53 -6.73 17.07
CA PHE A 409 -1.35 -6.79 16.22
C PHE A 409 -0.63 -5.45 16.23
N MET A 410 0.70 -5.47 16.24
CA MET A 410 1.51 -4.26 16.07
C MET A 410 2.37 -4.38 14.81
N THR A 411 2.55 -3.25 14.13
CA THR A 411 3.50 -3.14 13.02
C THR A 411 4.21 -1.80 13.05
N ALA A 412 5.51 -1.83 12.76
CA ALA A 412 6.29 -0.62 12.58
C ALA A 412 6.25 -0.08 11.15
N THR A 413 5.82 -0.89 10.17
CA THR A 413 5.68 -0.45 8.79
C THR A 413 4.41 0.38 8.62
N PRO A 414 4.51 1.69 8.35
CA PRO A 414 3.35 2.48 8.08
C PRO A 414 2.81 2.07 6.71
N ILE A 415 1.67 1.39 6.66
CA ILE A 415 0.90 1.15 5.44
C ILE A 415 -0.20 2.22 5.40
N PRO A 416 -0.46 2.90 4.27
CA PRO A 416 -1.57 3.84 4.19
C PRO A 416 -2.84 3.21 4.76
N ARG A 417 -3.49 3.86 5.74
CA ARG A 417 -4.53 3.25 6.58
C ARG A 417 -5.60 2.53 5.76
N THR A 418 -6.00 3.16 4.67
CA THR A 418 -7.02 2.65 3.77
C THR A 418 -6.57 1.36 3.07
N LEU A 419 -5.29 1.25 2.70
CA LEU A 419 -4.72 0.02 2.16
C LEU A 419 -4.58 -1.05 3.23
N ALA A 420 -4.18 -0.68 4.46
CA ALA A 420 -4.15 -1.63 5.57
C ALA A 420 -5.55 -2.24 5.80
N ILE A 421 -6.60 -1.43 5.81
CA ILE A 421 -7.99 -1.90 5.97
C ILE A 421 -8.42 -2.80 4.82
N THR A 422 -8.07 -2.47 3.57
CA THR A 422 -8.44 -3.31 2.42
C THR A 422 -7.63 -4.62 2.34
N VAL A 423 -6.32 -4.56 2.56
CA VAL A 423 -5.42 -5.72 2.51
C VAL A 423 -5.68 -6.67 3.69
N PHE A 424 -5.90 -6.09 4.86
CA PHE A 424 -6.12 -6.83 6.10
C PHE A 424 -7.60 -6.91 6.48
N GLY A 425 -8.50 -6.95 5.49
CA GLY A 425 -9.96 -6.88 5.52
C GLY A 425 -10.70 -7.24 6.82
N GLU A 426 -10.24 -8.23 7.58
CA GLU A 426 -10.81 -8.71 8.84
C GLU A 426 -10.40 -7.92 10.12
N MET A 427 -9.48 -6.95 10.03
CA MET A 427 -8.92 -6.23 11.20
C MET A 427 -9.32 -4.76 11.27
N ASP A 428 -9.68 -4.29 12.45
CA ASP A 428 -9.81 -2.86 12.75
C ASP A 428 -8.43 -2.21 12.86
N VAL A 429 -8.27 -0.96 12.42
CA VAL A 429 -6.95 -0.31 12.36
C VAL A 429 -6.94 0.98 13.18
N SER A 430 -6.07 1.02 14.19
CA SER A 430 -5.70 2.22 14.93
C SER A 430 -4.34 2.72 14.46
N VAL A 431 -4.23 4.03 14.26
CA VAL A 431 -3.03 4.66 13.70
C VAL A 431 -2.45 5.62 14.73
N ILE A 432 -1.14 5.52 14.97
CA ILE A 432 -0.34 6.49 15.71
C ILE A 432 0.55 7.24 14.70
N ASP A 433 0.06 8.41 14.27
CA ASP A 433 0.70 9.32 13.32
C ASP A 433 1.49 10.46 14.01
N GLU A 434 1.45 10.53 15.34
CA GLU A 434 2.22 11.51 16.13
C GLU A 434 3.44 10.86 16.80
N MET A 435 4.58 11.55 16.76
CA MET A 435 5.79 11.16 17.50
C MET A 435 5.77 11.74 18.94
N PRO A 436 6.31 11.03 19.95
CA PRO A 436 6.45 11.57 21.31
C PRO A 436 7.29 12.85 21.37
N ALA A 437 6.93 13.75 22.30
CA ALA A 437 7.65 15.00 22.52
C ALA A 437 9.11 14.75 22.94
N GLY A 438 10.05 15.58 22.46
CA GLY A 438 11.48 15.51 22.79
C GLY A 438 12.33 14.67 21.84
N ARG A 439 11.72 13.92 20.91
CA ARG A 439 12.46 13.16 19.91
C ARG A 439 13.06 14.08 18.85
N LYS A 440 14.38 14.02 18.67
CA LYS A 440 15.09 14.79 17.63
C LYS A 440 14.86 14.16 16.25
N ARG A 441 14.64 15.01 15.25
CA ARG A 441 14.52 14.59 13.85
C ARG A 441 15.85 13.98 13.40
N ILE A 442 15.79 12.86 12.68
CA ILE A 442 16.99 12.25 12.08
C ILE A 442 17.36 13.06 10.84
N GLU A 443 18.56 13.66 10.84
CA GLU A 443 19.06 14.38 9.67
C GLU A 443 19.43 13.38 8.59
N THR A 444 18.76 13.44 7.45
CA THR A 444 18.92 12.48 6.36
C THR A 444 19.61 13.17 5.17
N TYR A 445 20.72 12.61 4.72
CA TYR A 445 21.53 13.15 3.63
C TYR A 445 21.73 12.12 2.53
N TRP A 446 21.45 12.50 1.28
CA TRP A 446 21.85 11.73 0.11
C TRP A 446 23.23 12.19 -0.38
N VAL A 447 24.16 11.24 -0.47
CA VAL A 447 25.54 11.46 -0.92
C VAL A 447 25.92 10.45 -2.00
N LYS A 448 26.94 10.81 -2.78
CA LYS A 448 27.56 9.96 -3.81
C LYS A 448 28.73 9.16 -3.24
N HIS A 449 29.16 8.12 -3.94
CA HIS A 449 30.25 7.25 -3.47
C HIS A 449 31.61 7.97 -3.35
N ASP A 450 31.84 9.04 -4.12
CA ASP A 450 33.06 9.85 -4.05
C ASP A 450 33.25 10.57 -2.70
N MET A 451 32.18 10.74 -1.91
CA MET A 451 32.22 11.36 -0.58
C MET A 451 32.58 10.39 0.55
N LEU A 452 32.89 9.12 0.24
CA LEU A 452 33.11 8.08 1.25
C LEU A 452 34.13 8.47 2.32
N GLU A 453 35.29 9.00 1.95
CA GLU A 453 36.31 9.41 2.92
C GLU A 453 35.80 10.46 3.92
N ARG A 454 35.00 11.42 3.44
CA ARG A 454 34.38 12.45 4.27
C ARG A 454 33.36 11.85 5.24
N ILE A 455 32.60 10.85 4.79
CA ILE A 455 31.64 10.13 5.64
C ILE A 455 32.36 9.29 6.70
N LEU A 456 33.45 8.62 6.37
CA LEU A 456 34.25 7.87 7.36
C LEU A 456 34.84 8.80 8.43
N ALA A 457 35.32 9.98 8.06
CA ALA A 457 35.79 10.99 9.02
C ALA A 457 34.64 11.50 9.91
N PHE A 458 33.44 11.64 9.37
CA PHE A 458 32.24 11.99 10.14
C PHE A 458 31.84 10.90 11.14
N ILE A 459 31.81 9.63 10.70
CA ILE A 459 31.57 8.48 11.58
C ILE A 459 32.59 8.49 12.72
N GLU A 460 33.88 8.64 12.43
CA GLU A 460 34.92 8.68 13.45
C GLU A 460 34.70 9.78 14.50
N LYS A 461 34.19 10.94 14.08
CA LYS A 461 33.86 12.04 14.99
C LYS A 461 32.76 11.65 15.97
N GLU A 462 31.75 10.92 15.54
CA GLU A 462 30.69 10.41 16.43
C GLU A 462 31.21 9.28 17.32
N LEU A 463 32.04 8.37 16.80
CA LEU A 463 32.66 7.31 17.61
C LEU A 463 33.53 7.89 18.73
N LYS A 464 34.29 8.96 18.46
CA LYS A 464 35.09 9.67 19.50
C LYS A 464 34.24 10.27 20.62
N LYS A 465 32.95 10.52 20.39
CA LYS A 465 31.99 10.94 21.42
C LYS A 465 31.38 9.76 22.19
N GLY A 466 31.88 8.54 21.98
CA GLY A 466 31.39 7.30 22.59
C GLY A 466 30.16 6.72 21.90
N ARG A 467 29.86 7.12 20.66
CA ARG A 467 28.68 6.66 19.91
C ARG A 467 28.98 5.47 19.01
N GLN A 468 27.93 4.90 18.44
CA GLN A 468 28.00 3.74 17.55
C GLN A 468 27.37 4.03 16.19
N ALA A 469 27.73 3.23 15.19
CA ALA A 469 27.27 3.38 13.81
C ALA A 469 26.79 2.05 13.20
N TYR A 470 25.70 2.10 12.45
CA TYR A 470 25.27 1.05 11.55
C TYR A 470 25.76 1.33 10.13
N VAL A 471 26.19 0.27 9.44
CA VAL A 471 26.55 0.30 8.02
C VAL A 471 25.81 -0.82 7.30
N ILE A 472 24.85 -0.46 6.45
CA ILE A 472 23.94 -1.39 5.79
C ILE A 472 24.29 -1.54 4.32
N CYS A 473 24.40 -2.79 3.87
CA CYS A 473 24.68 -3.16 2.49
C CYS A 473 23.44 -3.83 1.87
N PRO A 474 23.11 -3.57 0.59
CA PRO A 474 21.96 -4.18 -0.05
C PRO A 474 22.17 -5.66 -0.32
N LEU A 475 21.05 -6.38 -0.38
CA LEU A 475 20.97 -7.70 -1.01
C LEU A 475 20.80 -7.51 -2.53
N ILE A 476 21.48 -8.31 -3.31
CA ILE A 476 21.35 -8.42 -4.77
C ILE A 476 20.51 -9.67 -5.04
N GLU A 477 19.28 -9.45 -5.52
CA GLU A 477 18.23 -10.47 -5.72
C GLU A 477 18.65 -11.67 -6.60
N GLU A 478 19.78 -11.59 -7.31
CA GLU A 478 20.23 -12.64 -8.23
C GLU A 478 21.21 -13.66 -7.62
N SER A 479 21.80 -13.45 -6.43
CA SER A 479 22.48 -14.54 -5.70
C SER A 479 22.84 -14.24 -4.22
N ASP A 480 22.48 -15.15 -3.31
CA ASP A 480 22.92 -15.16 -1.90
C ASP A 480 24.46 -15.22 -1.70
N LYS A 481 25.22 -15.52 -2.75
CA LYS A 481 26.69 -15.54 -2.72
C LYS A 481 27.28 -14.14 -2.89
N LEU A 482 26.72 -13.32 -3.77
CA LEU A 482 27.18 -11.94 -3.99
C LEU A 482 26.83 -11.02 -2.81
N ASP A 483 25.71 -11.26 -2.13
CA ASP A 483 25.23 -10.44 -1.01
C ASP A 483 26.16 -10.45 0.20
N VAL A 484 26.60 -11.66 0.54
CA VAL A 484 27.55 -11.89 1.63
C VAL A 484 28.92 -11.30 1.25
N GLN A 485 29.29 -11.34 -0.03
CA GLN A 485 30.54 -10.77 -0.49
C GLN A 485 30.57 -9.25 -0.30
N ASN A 486 29.50 -8.54 -0.68
CA ASN A 486 29.43 -7.08 -0.49
C ASN A 486 29.60 -6.66 0.98
N ALA A 487 28.89 -7.34 1.89
CA ALA A 487 28.99 -7.04 3.32
C ALA A 487 30.39 -7.36 3.88
N ILE A 488 31.03 -8.45 3.41
CA ILE A 488 32.40 -8.82 3.77
C ILE A 488 33.41 -7.80 3.24
N ASP A 489 33.23 -7.32 2.01
CA ASP A 489 34.13 -6.36 1.37
C ASP A 489 34.06 -5.01 2.10
N VAL A 490 32.85 -4.53 2.41
CA VAL A 490 32.66 -3.31 3.22
C VAL A 490 33.22 -3.49 4.63
N HIS A 491 33.00 -4.64 5.27
CA HIS A 491 33.59 -4.95 6.58
C HIS A 491 35.12 -4.95 6.54
N SER A 492 35.72 -5.55 5.52
CA SER A 492 37.18 -5.59 5.34
C SER A 492 37.74 -4.19 5.10
N MET A 493 37.07 -3.38 4.28
CA MET A 493 37.44 -1.99 4.01
C MET A 493 37.38 -1.12 5.28
N LEU A 494 36.29 -1.20 6.04
CA LEU A 494 36.16 -0.45 7.29
C LEU A 494 37.15 -0.94 8.36
N THR A 495 37.40 -2.25 8.43
CA THR A 495 38.38 -2.84 9.36
C THR A 495 39.77 -2.34 9.05
N HIS A 496 40.11 -2.20 7.77
CA HIS A 496 41.36 -1.58 7.34
C HIS A 496 41.40 -0.08 7.68
N ALA A 497 40.33 0.66 7.36
CA ALA A 497 40.24 2.09 7.60
C ALA A 497 40.36 2.45 9.10
N PHE A 498 39.68 1.72 9.98
CA PHE A 498 39.67 1.97 11.44
C PHE A 498 40.59 1.06 12.25
N ARG A 499 41.56 0.41 11.58
CA ARG A 499 42.46 -0.58 12.18
C ARG A 499 43.11 -0.05 13.46
N GLY A 500 42.98 -0.81 14.55
CA GLY A 500 43.56 -0.50 15.86
C GLY A 500 42.87 0.65 16.61
N ARG A 501 41.79 1.23 16.07
CA ARG A 501 41.07 2.35 16.68
C ARG A 501 39.66 1.97 17.13
N TRP A 502 38.94 1.17 16.35
CA TRP A 502 37.55 0.79 16.64
C TRP A 502 37.29 -0.67 16.28
N GLN A 503 36.36 -1.31 16.99
CA GLN A 503 35.92 -2.69 16.72
C GLN A 503 34.73 -2.72 15.78
N ILE A 504 34.79 -3.58 14.77
CA ILE A 504 33.80 -3.66 13.69
C ILE A 504 33.21 -5.06 13.60
N GLY A 505 31.90 -5.14 13.78
CA GLY A 505 31.12 -6.36 13.71
C GLY A 505 30.59 -6.58 12.30
N LEU A 506 30.33 -7.84 11.96
CA LEU A 506 29.73 -8.25 10.70
C LEU A 506 28.51 -9.12 10.98
N MET A 507 27.39 -8.80 10.36
CA MET A 507 26.18 -9.62 10.42
C MET A 507 25.56 -9.80 9.03
N HIS A 508 25.34 -11.04 8.60
CA HIS A 508 24.71 -11.32 7.31
C HIS A 508 23.78 -12.54 7.37
N GLY A 509 22.98 -12.77 6.32
CA GLY A 509 21.95 -13.80 6.26
C GLY A 509 22.44 -15.22 6.58
N LYS A 510 23.67 -15.57 6.18
CA LYS A 510 24.27 -16.91 6.38
C LYS A 510 24.70 -17.25 7.81
N LEU A 511 24.76 -16.27 8.72
CA LEU A 511 25.03 -16.57 10.12
C LEU A 511 23.85 -17.33 10.71
N SER A 512 24.14 -18.28 11.60
CA SER A 512 23.13 -18.93 12.43
C SER A 512 22.42 -17.89 13.33
N ASN A 513 21.24 -18.22 13.84
CA ASN A 513 20.51 -17.31 14.71
C ASN A 513 21.31 -16.99 15.99
N ASP A 514 21.97 -17.98 16.57
CA ASP A 514 22.81 -17.82 17.76
C ASP A 514 23.99 -16.85 17.51
N GLU A 515 24.65 -16.95 16.34
CA GLU A 515 25.72 -16.02 15.95
C GLU A 515 25.21 -14.60 15.73
N LYS A 516 24.05 -14.44 15.07
CA LYS A 516 23.41 -13.12 14.88
C LYS A 516 23.09 -12.49 16.23
N GLU A 517 22.53 -13.26 17.16
CA GLU A 517 22.23 -12.78 18.51
C GLU A 517 23.50 -12.39 19.27
N GLN A 518 24.57 -13.17 19.16
CA GLN A 518 25.85 -12.84 19.78
C GLN A 518 26.43 -11.51 19.24
N VAL A 519 26.47 -11.32 17.93
CA VAL A 519 26.97 -10.07 17.31
C VAL A 519 26.11 -8.88 17.73
N MET A 520 24.79 -9.04 17.78
CA MET A 520 23.88 -7.99 18.23
C MET A 520 24.05 -7.65 19.72
N ARG A 521 24.31 -8.64 20.58
CA ARG A 521 24.63 -8.41 21.99
C ARG A 521 25.93 -7.64 22.15
N GLN A 522 26.99 -8.02 21.42
CA GLN A 522 28.27 -7.30 21.42
C GLN A 522 28.10 -5.84 20.98
N PHE A 523 27.30 -5.61 19.94
CA PHE A 523 26.99 -4.26 19.50
C PHE A 523 26.15 -3.50 20.55
N SER A 524 25.10 -4.09 21.11
CA SER A 524 24.28 -3.44 22.14
C SER A 524 25.09 -3.08 23.40
N ASN A 525 26.05 -3.92 23.78
CA ASN A 525 26.95 -3.69 24.93
C ASN A 525 28.10 -2.74 24.62
N ASN A 526 28.16 -2.16 23.41
CA ASN A 526 29.23 -1.29 22.94
C ASN A 526 30.63 -1.95 22.92
N GLU A 527 30.69 -3.28 22.87
CA GLU A 527 31.93 -4.03 22.63
C GLU A 527 32.39 -3.84 21.16
N CYS A 528 31.43 -3.66 20.28
CA CYS A 528 31.62 -3.27 18.89
C CYS A 528 31.00 -1.89 18.62
N GLN A 529 31.76 -0.99 17.98
CA GLN A 529 31.31 0.39 17.73
C GLN A 529 30.67 0.58 16.35
N ILE A 530 31.03 -0.25 15.37
CA ILE A 530 30.46 -0.20 14.01
C ILE A 530 29.92 -1.58 13.63
N LEU A 531 28.63 -1.68 13.33
CA LEU A 531 28.03 -2.92 12.82
C LEU A 531 27.81 -2.84 11.31
N VAL A 532 28.53 -3.66 10.56
CA VAL A 532 28.30 -3.87 9.12
C VAL A 532 27.28 -4.99 8.96
N SER A 533 26.20 -4.74 8.22
CA SER A 533 25.21 -5.77 7.98
C SER A 533 24.47 -5.64 6.67
N THR A 534 23.83 -6.73 6.25
CA THR A 534 22.78 -6.67 5.23
C THR A 534 21.44 -6.23 5.86
N THR A 535 20.32 -6.38 5.15
CA THR A 535 18.97 -6.10 5.67
C THR A 535 18.57 -6.91 6.91
N VAL A 536 19.41 -7.83 7.40
CA VAL A 536 19.13 -8.66 8.58
C VAL A 536 19.04 -7.84 9.88
N VAL A 537 19.62 -6.62 9.95
CA VAL A 537 19.43 -5.68 11.09
C VAL A 537 17.98 -5.24 11.27
N GLU A 538 17.10 -5.51 10.30
CA GLU A 538 15.67 -5.23 10.39
C GLU A 538 15.01 -5.84 11.64
N VAL A 539 15.64 -6.80 12.32
CA VAL A 539 15.11 -7.40 13.53
C VAL A 539 15.38 -6.55 14.79
N GLY A 540 14.62 -5.47 14.93
CA GLY A 540 14.09 -5.09 16.25
C GLY A 540 14.97 -4.37 17.26
N VAL A 541 16.26 -4.69 17.38
CA VAL A 541 17.06 -4.35 18.57
C VAL A 541 17.21 -2.83 18.71
N ASN A 542 16.78 -2.31 19.86
CA ASN A 542 17.01 -0.92 20.24
C ASN A 542 18.46 -0.74 20.74
N VAL A 543 19.26 0.10 20.07
CA VAL A 543 20.58 0.53 20.56
C VAL A 543 20.59 2.07 20.67
N PRO A 544 20.23 2.64 21.84
CA PRO A 544 20.10 4.10 22.02
C PRO A 544 21.37 4.89 21.71
N ASN A 545 22.53 4.26 21.83
CA ASN A 545 23.84 4.87 21.60
C ASN A 545 24.26 4.88 20.10
N ALA A 546 23.51 4.20 19.23
CA ALA A 546 23.73 4.24 17.79
C ALA A 546 23.14 5.53 17.20
N THR A 547 24.02 6.39 16.68
CA THR A 547 23.65 7.74 16.20
C THR A 547 23.84 7.91 14.70
N VAL A 548 24.59 7.02 14.03
CA VAL A 548 24.84 7.11 12.59
C VAL A 548 24.33 5.86 11.89
N MET A 549 23.55 6.04 10.84
CA MET A 549 23.09 5.01 9.91
C MET A 549 23.64 5.32 8.53
N LEU A 550 24.58 4.51 8.03
CA LEU A 550 25.09 4.60 6.65
C LEU A 550 24.49 3.46 5.83
N ILE A 551 23.81 3.79 4.72
CA ILE A 551 23.24 2.80 3.80
C ILE A 551 24.00 2.90 2.48
N TYR A 552 24.73 1.86 2.12
CA TYR A 552 25.42 1.72 0.83
C TYR A 552 24.44 1.38 -0.27
N ASP A 553 24.71 1.84 -1.49
CA ASP A 553 23.88 1.59 -2.68
C ASP A 553 22.38 1.75 -2.36
N ALA A 554 22.02 2.86 -1.70
CA ALA A 554 20.70 3.08 -1.13
C ALA A 554 19.57 3.07 -2.18
N ASP A 555 19.88 3.31 -3.45
CA ASP A 555 18.96 3.24 -4.58
C ASP A 555 18.48 1.82 -4.90
N ARG A 556 19.12 0.78 -4.34
CA ARG A 556 18.68 -0.61 -4.43
C ARG A 556 17.58 -0.98 -3.43
N PHE A 557 17.31 -0.12 -2.44
CA PHE A 557 16.27 -0.36 -1.45
C PHE A 557 14.97 0.35 -1.84
N GLY A 558 13.84 -0.21 -1.39
CA GLY A 558 12.56 0.49 -1.41
C GLY A 558 12.47 1.58 -0.34
N LEU A 559 11.57 2.56 -0.49
CA LEU A 559 11.42 3.63 0.51
C LEU A 559 11.03 3.08 1.88
N SER A 560 10.14 2.09 1.92
CA SER A 560 9.71 1.46 3.17
C SER A 560 10.86 0.79 3.92
N GLN A 561 11.79 0.13 3.21
CA GLN A 561 12.99 -0.47 3.80
C GLN A 561 13.96 0.60 4.30
N LEU A 562 14.21 1.63 3.50
CA LEU A 562 15.06 2.76 3.90
C LEU A 562 14.51 3.45 5.16
N HIS A 563 13.20 3.64 5.24
CA HIS A 563 12.53 4.22 6.40
C HIS A 563 12.71 3.37 7.66
N GLN A 564 12.50 2.05 7.56
CA GLN A 564 12.73 1.14 8.68
C GLN A 564 14.19 1.16 9.16
N LEU A 565 15.15 1.15 8.22
CA LEU A 565 16.57 1.24 8.53
C LEU A 565 16.91 2.58 9.19
N ARG A 566 16.40 3.70 8.67
CA ARG A 566 16.54 5.02 9.30
C ARG A 566 16.02 5.01 10.74
N GLY A 567 14.88 4.38 11.00
CA GLY A 567 14.28 4.25 12.34
C GLY A 567 15.08 3.41 13.35
N ARG A 568 16.18 2.76 12.94
CA ARG A 568 17.10 2.04 13.84
C ARG A 568 18.03 2.98 14.62
N VAL A 569 18.18 4.24 14.19
CA VAL A 569 18.89 5.30 14.93
C VAL A 569 17.91 6.34 15.47
N GLY A 570 18.38 7.28 16.30
CA GLY A 570 17.52 8.32 16.88
C GLY A 570 16.62 7.82 18.01
N ARG A 571 17.14 6.87 18.81
CA ARG A 571 16.45 6.30 19.98
C ARG A 571 16.98 6.79 21.33
N GLY A 572 18.10 7.52 21.34
CA GLY A 572 18.61 8.23 22.51
C GLY A 572 18.50 9.75 22.38
N ASP A 573 19.05 10.48 23.35
CA ASP A 573 18.95 11.95 23.42
C ASP A 573 19.86 12.69 22.40
N HIS A 574 20.70 11.94 21.68
CA HIS A 574 21.70 12.49 20.78
C HIS A 574 21.16 12.68 19.37
N GLN A 575 21.62 13.74 18.71
CA GLN A 575 21.30 13.98 17.30
C GLN A 575 21.78 12.79 16.47
N SER A 576 20.89 12.26 15.64
CA SER A 576 21.17 11.09 14.80
C SER A 576 21.12 11.45 13.33
N TYR A 577 21.86 10.70 12.54
CA TYR A 577 22.13 10.97 11.13
C TYR A 577 21.89 9.71 10.30
N CYS A 578 21.21 9.87 9.18
CA CYS A 578 21.02 8.83 8.17
C CYS A 578 21.67 9.29 6.88
N ILE A 579 22.65 8.53 6.38
CA ILE A 579 23.42 8.84 5.20
C ILE A 579 23.09 7.78 4.15
N LEU A 580 22.45 8.21 3.07
CA LEU A 580 22.10 7.40 1.91
C LEU A 580 23.21 7.57 0.87
N MET A 581 24.07 6.57 0.74
CA MET A 581 25.13 6.57 -0.28
C MET A 581 24.61 5.88 -1.53
N ALA A 582 24.39 6.63 -2.61
CA ALA A 582 23.83 6.10 -3.85
C ALA A 582 24.17 6.98 -5.07
N ASP A 583 24.33 6.34 -6.23
CA ASP A 583 24.52 7.00 -7.53
C ASP A 583 23.46 6.52 -8.56
N PRO A 584 22.16 6.80 -8.31
CA PRO A 584 21.06 6.34 -9.15
C PRO A 584 21.14 6.92 -10.57
N LYS A 585 21.02 6.04 -11.57
CA LYS A 585 21.01 6.43 -13.00
C LYS A 585 19.61 6.76 -13.53
N SER A 586 18.55 6.22 -12.90
CA SER A 586 17.16 6.47 -13.29
C SER A 586 16.57 7.68 -12.57
N GLU A 587 15.62 8.37 -13.22
CA GLU A 587 14.87 9.47 -12.59
C GLU A 587 14.07 8.98 -11.37
N THR A 588 13.46 7.80 -11.46
CA THR A 588 12.76 7.15 -10.34
C THR A 588 13.66 6.89 -9.13
N GLY A 589 14.94 6.54 -9.37
CA GLY A 589 15.92 6.34 -8.30
C GLY A 589 16.32 7.65 -7.62
N LYS A 590 16.48 8.73 -8.40
CA LYS A 590 16.76 10.07 -7.85
C LYS A 590 15.59 10.60 -7.03
N GLU A 591 14.37 10.48 -7.57
CA GLU A 591 13.15 10.90 -6.89
C GLU A 591 12.98 10.18 -5.55
N ARG A 592 13.25 8.86 -5.53
CA ARG A 592 13.27 8.07 -4.29
C ARG A 592 14.23 8.62 -3.24
N MET A 593 15.46 8.94 -3.63
CA MET A 593 16.46 9.49 -2.70
C MET A 593 16.05 10.88 -2.19
N SER A 594 15.47 11.72 -3.06
CA SER A 594 14.97 13.05 -2.69
C SER A 594 13.88 12.94 -1.62
N ILE A 595 12.85 12.14 -1.89
CA ILE A 595 11.72 11.91 -0.99
C ILE A 595 12.19 11.43 0.40
N MET A 596 13.10 10.45 0.43
CA MET A 596 13.63 9.91 1.68
C MET A 596 14.42 10.95 2.50
N SER A 597 15.01 11.95 1.86
CA SER A 597 15.73 13.05 2.52
C SER A 597 14.83 14.21 2.96
N GLU A 598 13.71 14.45 2.28
CA GLU A 598 12.83 15.59 2.49
C GLU A 598 11.87 15.38 3.67
N THR A 599 11.32 14.18 3.82
CA THR A 599 10.33 13.87 4.87
C THR A 599 10.84 12.81 5.85
N THR A 600 10.44 12.98 7.11
CA THR A 600 10.65 11.97 8.16
C THR A 600 9.39 11.19 8.51
N ASP A 601 8.25 11.55 7.91
CA ASP A 601 6.98 10.89 8.16
C ASP A 601 6.90 9.57 7.38
N GLY A 602 6.85 8.45 8.09
CA GLY A 602 6.73 7.15 7.48
C GLY A 602 5.44 6.94 6.67
N PHE A 603 4.33 7.58 7.03
CA PHE A 603 3.07 7.48 6.27
C PHE A 603 3.19 8.17 4.92
N GLU A 604 3.74 9.39 4.90
CA GLU A 604 4.01 10.14 3.66
C GLU A 604 4.97 9.36 2.75
N LEU A 605 6.03 8.77 3.32
CA LEU A 605 6.97 7.94 2.56
C LEU A 605 6.30 6.72 1.94
N SER A 606 5.39 6.06 2.65
CA SER A 606 4.69 4.88 2.12
C SER A 606 3.66 5.23 1.05
N GLU A 607 2.99 6.38 1.14
CA GLU A 607 2.16 6.90 0.05
C GLU A 607 2.98 7.16 -1.21
N LYS A 608 4.13 7.83 -1.06
CA LYS A 608 5.06 8.08 -2.16
C LYS A 608 5.69 6.81 -2.74
N ASP A 609 6.03 5.83 -1.91
CA ASP A 609 6.53 4.51 -2.37
C ASP A 609 5.51 3.79 -3.24
N LEU A 610 4.23 3.89 -2.88
CA LEU A 610 3.14 3.30 -3.64
C LEU A 610 2.94 4.01 -4.99
N GLU A 611 2.97 5.36 -5.00
CA GLU A 611 2.93 6.16 -6.23
C GLU A 611 4.09 5.80 -7.19
N LEU A 612 5.31 5.65 -6.66
CA LEU A 612 6.51 5.35 -7.45
C LEU A 612 6.57 3.92 -7.99
N ARG A 613 6.09 2.93 -7.23
CA ARG A 613 6.10 1.51 -7.64
C ARG A 613 4.97 1.17 -8.61
N GLY A 614 3.88 1.92 -8.57
CA GLY A 614 2.66 1.59 -9.31
C GLY A 614 1.96 0.32 -8.77
N PRO A 615 0.76 0.00 -9.29
CA PRO A 615 -0.14 -0.99 -8.71
C PRO A 615 0.35 -2.46 -8.79
N GLY A 616 1.37 -2.77 -9.62
CA GLY A 616 1.79 -4.15 -9.90
C GLY A 616 2.72 -4.79 -8.88
N ASP A 617 3.59 -4.01 -8.22
CA ASP A 617 4.68 -4.57 -7.40
C ASP A 617 4.34 -4.66 -5.91
N PHE A 618 3.51 -3.77 -5.36
CA PHE A 618 3.14 -3.84 -3.94
C PHE A 618 2.28 -5.06 -3.61
N PHE A 619 1.45 -5.50 -4.56
CA PHE A 619 0.53 -6.62 -4.39
C PHE A 619 1.07 -7.94 -4.94
N GLY A 620 2.26 -7.94 -5.58
CA GLY A 620 2.79 -9.11 -6.29
C GLY A 620 1.83 -9.62 -7.37
N LYS A 621 2.21 -10.69 -8.07
CA LYS A 621 1.29 -11.37 -9.00
C LYS A 621 0.03 -11.80 -8.26
N LYS A 622 -1.09 -11.11 -8.53
CA LYS A 622 -2.47 -11.48 -8.20
C LYS A 622 -2.57 -12.20 -6.84
N GLN A 623 -2.47 -11.45 -5.73
CA GLN A 623 -2.93 -11.98 -4.46
C GLN A 623 -4.39 -12.42 -4.60
N SER A 624 -4.67 -13.68 -4.26
CA SER A 624 -6.02 -14.23 -4.24
C SER A 624 -6.88 -13.41 -3.27
N GLY A 625 -7.93 -12.76 -3.78
CA GLY A 625 -8.93 -12.07 -2.96
C GLY A 625 -9.01 -10.54 -3.11
N MET A 626 -8.16 -9.90 -3.92
CA MET A 626 -8.36 -8.46 -4.21
C MET A 626 -9.48 -8.24 -5.24
N PRO A 627 -10.39 -7.28 -5.02
CA PRO A 627 -11.43 -6.97 -5.98
C PRO A 627 -10.84 -6.41 -7.27
N GLU A 628 -11.34 -6.86 -8.40
CA GLU A 628 -11.05 -6.24 -9.70
C GLU A 628 -12.05 -5.10 -9.91
N PHE A 629 -11.58 -3.86 -9.75
CA PHE A 629 -12.36 -2.65 -10.02
C PHE A 629 -12.40 -2.39 -11.53
N LYS A 630 -13.54 -1.94 -12.07
CA LYS A 630 -13.68 -1.70 -13.53
C LYS A 630 -13.03 -0.38 -13.93
N VAL A 631 -13.05 0.61 -13.03
CA VAL A 631 -12.56 1.97 -13.30
C VAL A 631 -11.55 2.43 -12.26
N ALA A 632 -11.78 2.05 -11.00
CA ALA A 632 -10.99 2.51 -9.88
C ALA A 632 -9.61 1.85 -9.82
N ASP A 633 -8.60 2.63 -9.44
CA ASP A 633 -7.28 2.12 -9.14
C ASP A 633 -6.96 2.48 -7.68
N MET A 634 -6.76 1.48 -6.83
CA MET A 634 -6.56 1.67 -5.40
C MET A 634 -5.36 2.55 -5.04
N VAL A 635 -4.34 2.58 -5.92
CA VAL A 635 -3.12 3.35 -5.74
C VAL A 635 -3.34 4.78 -6.23
N HIS A 636 -3.72 4.94 -7.50
CA HIS A 636 -3.84 6.26 -8.13
C HIS A 636 -5.03 7.06 -7.58
N ASP A 637 -6.10 6.37 -7.15
CA ASP A 637 -7.33 6.98 -6.63
C ASP A 637 -7.45 6.86 -5.10
N TYR A 638 -6.33 6.71 -4.37
CA TYR A 638 -6.29 6.50 -2.92
C TYR A 638 -7.16 7.49 -2.11
N ARG A 639 -7.16 8.77 -2.47
CA ARG A 639 -7.98 9.81 -1.79
C ARG A 639 -9.49 9.55 -1.93
N ALA A 640 -9.92 9.03 -3.08
CA ALA A 640 -11.31 8.65 -3.29
C ALA A 640 -11.68 7.41 -2.45
N LEU A 641 -10.77 6.43 -2.38
CA LEU A 641 -10.93 5.25 -1.53
C LEU A 641 -11.07 5.61 -0.05
N GLU A 642 -10.25 6.55 0.45
CA GLU A 642 -10.33 7.01 1.84
C GLU A 642 -11.66 7.72 2.15
N THR A 643 -12.10 8.58 1.22
CA THR A 643 -13.38 9.29 1.35
C THR A 643 -14.54 8.29 1.40
N ALA A 644 -14.57 7.36 0.44
CA ALA A 644 -15.56 6.29 0.37
C ALA A 644 -15.57 5.41 1.63
N ARG A 645 -14.40 5.12 2.21
CA ARG A 645 -14.28 4.37 3.48
C ARG A 645 -14.93 5.10 4.65
N ARG A 646 -14.67 6.41 4.79
CA ARG A 646 -15.26 7.21 5.87
C ARG A 646 -16.78 7.23 5.75
N ASP A 647 -17.28 7.46 4.54
CA ASP A 647 -18.71 7.51 4.28
C ASP A 647 -19.37 6.15 4.53
N ALA A 648 -18.73 5.05 4.09
CA ALA A 648 -19.21 3.69 4.36
C ALA A 648 -19.29 3.37 5.86
N ALA A 649 -18.29 3.77 6.65
CA ALA A 649 -18.29 3.57 8.10
C ALA A 649 -19.39 4.38 8.80
N GLU A 650 -19.62 5.63 8.38
CA GLU A 650 -20.70 6.47 8.88
C GLU A 650 -22.08 5.88 8.52
N LEU A 651 -22.25 5.40 7.29
CA LEU A 651 -23.47 4.76 6.84
C LEU A 651 -23.76 3.48 7.64
N VAL A 652 -22.82 2.54 7.71
CA VAL A 652 -23.01 1.24 8.40
C VAL A 652 -23.30 1.40 9.90
N SER A 653 -22.74 2.42 10.55
CA SER A 653 -23.00 2.73 11.97
C SER A 653 -24.31 3.47 12.21
N SER A 654 -24.84 4.17 11.19
CA SER A 654 -26.11 4.90 11.28
C SER A 654 -27.32 3.96 11.16
N LYS A 655 -28.33 4.15 12.03
CA LYS A 655 -29.61 3.44 11.92
C LYS A 655 -30.33 3.74 10.60
N ALA A 656 -30.21 4.98 10.12
CA ALA A 656 -30.87 5.46 8.90
C ALA A 656 -30.44 4.65 7.67
N PHE A 657 -29.16 4.23 7.59
CA PHE A 657 -28.70 3.39 6.47
C PHE A 657 -29.43 2.06 6.39
N TRP A 658 -29.88 1.51 7.52
CA TRP A 658 -30.56 0.21 7.57
C TRP A 658 -32.08 0.33 7.37
N THR A 659 -32.66 1.51 7.61
CA THR A 659 -34.12 1.69 7.60
C THR A 659 -34.65 2.57 6.45
N ASP A 660 -33.89 3.58 6.03
CA ASP A 660 -34.43 4.63 5.18
C ASP A 660 -34.44 4.22 3.70
N ALA A 661 -35.46 4.63 2.95
CA ALA A 661 -35.59 4.30 1.52
C ALA A 661 -34.46 4.90 0.66
N GLU A 662 -33.87 6.04 1.09
CA GLU A 662 -32.77 6.72 0.36
C GLU A 662 -31.55 5.80 0.13
N TYR A 663 -31.33 4.81 1.00
CA TYR A 663 -30.17 3.90 0.92
C TYR A 663 -30.52 2.50 0.41
N GLU A 664 -31.75 2.29 -0.08
CA GLU A 664 -32.24 0.96 -0.51
C GLU A 664 -31.35 0.33 -1.59
N SER A 665 -30.99 1.06 -2.64
CA SER A 665 -30.13 0.53 -3.71
C SER A 665 -28.76 0.08 -3.21
N LEU A 666 -28.16 0.80 -2.25
CA LEU A 666 -26.90 0.41 -1.62
C LEU A 666 -27.06 -0.86 -0.77
N ARG A 667 -28.17 -0.99 -0.04
CA ARG A 667 -28.48 -2.20 0.74
C ARG A 667 -28.75 -3.42 -0.13
N VAL A 668 -29.48 -3.25 -1.24
CA VAL A 668 -29.72 -4.33 -2.22
C VAL A 668 -28.40 -4.81 -2.81
N HIS A 669 -27.50 -3.90 -3.17
CA HIS A 669 -26.16 -4.27 -3.61
C HIS A 669 -25.39 -5.06 -2.52
N LEU A 670 -25.46 -4.60 -1.27
CA LEU A 670 -24.83 -5.27 -0.15
C LEU A 670 -25.39 -6.68 0.10
N GLN A 671 -26.71 -6.86 0.00
CA GLN A 671 -27.37 -8.17 0.10
C GLN A 671 -26.93 -9.11 -1.01
N ASN A 672 -26.94 -8.63 -2.26
CA ASN A 672 -26.52 -9.41 -3.43
C ASN A 672 -25.03 -9.81 -3.38
N SER A 673 -24.22 -9.16 -2.53
CA SER A 673 -22.81 -9.49 -2.36
C SER A 673 -22.54 -10.70 -1.45
N GLY A 674 -23.59 -11.31 -0.87
CA GLY A 674 -23.51 -12.48 0.01
C GLY A 674 -23.10 -12.17 1.47
N VAL A 675 -22.77 -10.92 1.78
CA VAL A 675 -22.26 -10.52 3.12
C VAL A 675 -23.27 -10.74 4.24
N MET A 676 -24.56 -10.59 3.93
CA MET A 676 -25.64 -10.76 4.90
C MET A 676 -25.89 -12.24 5.26
N ASP A 677 -25.48 -13.15 4.38
CA ASP A 677 -25.68 -14.60 4.52
C ASP A 677 -24.43 -15.31 5.09
N GLY A 678 -23.39 -14.55 5.46
CA GLY A 678 -22.15 -15.07 6.02
C GLY A 678 -21.22 -15.73 5.01
N GLU A 679 -21.44 -15.53 3.71
CA GLU A 679 -20.52 -16.03 2.68
C GLU A 679 -19.18 -15.28 2.74
N LYS A 680 -18.09 -16.03 2.96
CA LYS A 680 -16.74 -15.49 2.92
C LYS A 680 -16.39 -15.09 1.50
N LEU A 681 -15.74 -13.93 1.37
CA LEU A 681 -15.10 -13.38 0.18
C LEU A 681 -14.56 -14.48 -0.76
N SER A 682 -15.36 -14.89 -1.75
CA SER A 682 -14.91 -15.75 -2.86
C SER A 682 -14.68 -14.91 -4.11
#